data_AF-A0A1I8B176-F1
#
_entry.id   AF-A0A1I8B176-F1
#
_cell.length_a   1.000
_cell.length_b   1.000
_cell.length_c   1.000
_cell.angle_alpha   90.00
_cell.angle_beta   90.00
_cell.angle_gamma   90.00
#
_symmetry.space_group_name_H-M   'P 1'
#
loop_
_entity.id
_entity.type
_entity.pdbx_description
1 polymer ?
#
loop_
_entity_poly.entity_id
_entity_poly.type
_entity_poly.pdbx_seq_one_letter_code
_entity_poly.pdbx_strand_id
1 'polypeptide(L)'
;MGVLRQTFYFPSQHLFISFDQDSLHSECIRRNADIHSLISQLGQLQRSQLEQIQKIPLNTEKEARSRFVEMREKLNSYSTEVAKQIAEADRLCVECADSLSPEQFHLLKENRHCLQHTFERLERQADAILARLDLATALLLEFTSRASSFQSWVFERGRQLDSLRAESGNPEKLDEIRGAFEDLNELILSKRPELNSIEQLAQRIEVEIAAYVDEINDRGGGMSSPICEGIALVTTTQLLQQHQVRETVLRAQEDYESLLSAKQDLEHLLQGLSSNSMQYQQRLGEWLSHAEKQILHFNDLPIHPKELTEQSEELADFVNEISIQAPLLENVIENTRELFAHIGGSEAIALQMRTDQLKQRYNNLADDADSKIAIWEKALTLAENLLDGQTELKKHLEDVEEDLQNLSQVSLEEQFQLISTIESDLGPAREQLESIQLISCELQRLTTENRANQLAKESAELLRYFNSVADIVTKRAELLSKAERQSRLIFDVLDFWIDWFNEVQEQIVNAEKPAVDIEQLKQQLKQQRQLNDEIASERNGLRDMIAEASKVARDLNLTLGGQEGQEALLNKVERTKKMAEETAELGSERTAELEQEYTELNDYMDGFERELCACDPITTGMPAKVLLAQQQHNNNILQQIQSQRPMVNKFERNVAALRELCSEIDEQNLKQISENVADRFEELVHAFQERGDVLTSSLEHSAQLGDRLNMLLSNLSAALEQLHSQEPPSSRPPIIRRQLAEMSAMFDLLHQREPSFLAMKTQCSEQIELAKQQNLNSGQEASTLAEMHQQRLAELDTRWTELKQAAEGRRLQLETILPLAERFWIQLDLAQQSVVQIRQQTDQFGMNAAAEDLFDSPVKQLQQRQNQLQSLQNGIAECSQGVQQAHFGGLELCNELLGAEEEQSFVQQHLAALQAQWDAFLAHFTQISSSLSLAVNQASS
;
A
#
# COMPACT_ATOMS: atom_id res chain seq x y z
N MET A 1 8.66 157.95 -105.17
CA MET A 1 10.03 158.41 -105.47
C MET A 1 10.54 159.04 -104.19
N GLY A 2 11.31 158.31 -103.39
CA GLY A 2 12.74 158.55 -103.43
C GLY A 2 13.10 159.50 -102.28
N VAL A 3 14.27 159.32 -101.65
CA VAL A 3 15.46 160.06 -102.06
C VAL A 3 15.67 161.28 -101.14
N LEU A 4 16.59 161.07 -100.20
CA LEU A 4 17.81 161.86 -100.03
C LEU A 4 17.74 163.28 -99.44
N ARG A 5 18.75 163.46 -98.56
CA ARG A 5 19.70 164.56 -98.47
C ARG A 5 19.27 165.81 -97.70
N GLN A 6 20.02 166.19 -96.65
CA GLN A 6 21.33 166.89 -96.66
C GLN A 6 21.15 168.40 -96.84
N THR A 7 21.54 169.15 -95.80
CA THR A 7 22.23 170.45 -95.82
C THR A 7 21.71 171.58 -96.74
N PHE A 8 21.39 172.76 -96.17
CA PHE A 8 22.15 174.02 -96.30
C PHE A 8 21.35 175.26 -95.80
N TYR A 9 22.13 176.22 -95.27
CA TYR A 9 21.97 177.70 -95.14
C TYR A 9 20.76 178.46 -95.76
N PHE A 10 20.25 179.45 -94.96
CA PHE A 10 19.74 180.85 -95.18
C PHE A 10 19.25 181.31 -96.60
N PRO A 11 18.35 182.33 -96.79
CA PRO A 11 17.82 183.39 -95.87
C PRO A 11 16.33 183.88 -96.05
N SER A 12 15.89 184.78 -95.16
CA SER A 12 14.99 185.97 -95.31
C SER A 12 13.53 185.93 -95.85
N GLN A 13 12.69 186.63 -95.06
CA GLN A 13 11.55 187.53 -95.41
C GLN A 13 10.09 187.03 -95.32
N HIS A 14 9.44 187.59 -94.28
CA HIS A 14 8.07 188.13 -94.18
C HIS A 14 6.97 187.56 -95.07
N LEU A 15 5.87 187.11 -94.45
CA LEU A 15 4.54 187.64 -94.75
C LEU A 15 3.56 187.34 -93.60
N PHE A 16 3.12 188.42 -92.95
CA PHE A 16 1.99 188.48 -92.03
C PHE A 16 0.72 187.97 -92.71
N ILE A 17 0.01 187.00 -92.11
CA ILE A 17 -1.44 186.79 -92.34
C ILE A 17 -2.08 186.39 -91.00
N SER A 18 -3.11 187.13 -90.62
CA SER A 18 -3.87 187.10 -89.36
C SER A 18 -5.11 186.19 -89.39
N PHE A 19 -5.64 185.85 -88.20
CA PHE A 19 -6.95 185.24 -87.83
C PHE A 19 -7.06 183.71 -88.01
N ASP A 20 -7.63 182.88 -87.10
CA ASP A 20 -8.71 183.01 -86.08
C ASP A 20 -8.44 182.12 -84.83
N GLN A 21 -8.72 182.60 -83.60
CA GLN A 21 -8.40 181.93 -82.32
C GLN A 21 -9.35 180.79 -81.88
N ASP A 22 -10.52 180.62 -82.51
CA ASP A 22 -11.55 179.68 -82.03
C ASP A 22 -11.36 178.20 -82.44
N SER A 23 -10.49 177.89 -83.41
CA SER A 23 -10.33 176.50 -83.93
C SER A 23 -9.45 175.58 -83.06
N LEU A 24 -8.50 176.12 -82.29
CA LEU A 24 -7.47 175.35 -81.58
C LEU A 24 -7.94 174.74 -80.25
N HIS A 25 -8.86 175.43 -79.54
CA HIS A 25 -9.40 174.96 -78.26
C HIS A 25 -10.20 173.65 -78.41
N SER A 26 -10.95 173.51 -79.49
CA SER A 26 -11.74 172.32 -79.81
C SER A 26 -10.90 171.06 -80.03
N GLU A 27 -9.67 171.18 -80.53
CA GLU A 27 -8.81 170.03 -80.83
C GLU A 27 -8.19 169.43 -79.55
N CYS A 28 -7.79 170.26 -78.59
CA CYS A 28 -7.22 169.83 -77.30
C CYS A 28 -8.23 169.07 -76.42
N ILE A 29 -9.49 169.53 -76.40
CA ILE A 29 -10.59 168.84 -75.71
C ILE A 29 -10.84 167.45 -76.34
N ARG A 30 -10.82 167.37 -77.67
CA ARG A 30 -11.05 166.11 -78.38
C ARG A 30 -9.99 165.06 -78.05
N ARG A 31 -8.71 165.43 -77.95
CA ARG A 31 -7.64 164.47 -77.60
C ARG A 31 -7.62 164.03 -76.15
N ASN A 32 -7.97 164.91 -75.23
CA ASN A 32 -8.21 164.47 -73.85
C ASN A 32 -9.37 163.47 -73.76
N ALA A 33 -10.43 163.64 -74.56
CA ALA A 33 -11.51 162.67 -74.63
C ALA A 33 -11.06 161.32 -75.23
N ASP A 34 -10.26 161.34 -76.31
CA ASP A 34 -9.72 160.13 -76.94
C ASP A 34 -8.78 159.37 -75.96
N ILE A 35 -7.88 160.06 -75.27
CA ILE A 35 -6.98 159.46 -74.27
C ILE A 35 -7.77 158.88 -73.09
N HIS A 36 -8.75 159.60 -72.56
CA HIS A 36 -9.62 159.07 -71.50
C HIS A 36 -10.40 157.84 -71.96
N SER A 37 -10.85 157.81 -73.23
CA SER A 37 -11.52 156.65 -73.80
C SER A 37 -10.60 155.43 -73.83
N LEU A 38 -9.35 155.58 -74.26
CA LEU A 38 -8.36 154.49 -74.22
C LEU A 38 -8.02 154.02 -72.81
N ILE A 39 -7.83 154.94 -71.85
CA ILE A 39 -7.61 154.57 -70.44
C ILE A 39 -8.81 153.78 -69.91
N SER A 40 -10.03 154.18 -70.27
CA SER A 40 -11.26 153.48 -69.89
C SER A 40 -11.35 152.09 -70.54
N GLN A 41 -10.98 151.95 -71.81
CA GLN A 41 -10.95 150.67 -72.53
C GLN A 41 -9.90 149.72 -71.95
N LEU A 42 -8.69 150.20 -71.64
CA LEU A 42 -7.67 149.42 -70.93
C LEU A 42 -8.14 149.01 -69.53
N GLY A 43 -8.83 149.90 -68.83
CA GLY A 43 -9.47 149.60 -67.54
C GLY A 43 -10.60 148.59 -67.62
N GLN A 44 -11.38 148.58 -68.71
CA GLN A 44 -12.41 147.56 -68.98
C GLN A 44 -11.78 146.22 -69.37
N LEU A 45 -10.71 146.22 -70.17
CA LEU A 45 -9.97 145.02 -70.51
C LEU A 45 -9.46 144.34 -69.22
N GLN A 46 -8.80 145.10 -68.35
CA GLN A 46 -8.33 144.60 -67.04
C GLN A 46 -9.48 144.03 -66.19
N ARG A 47 -10.63 144.73 -66.11
CA ARG A 47 -11.78 144.26 -65.31
C ARG A 47 -12.44 143.01 -65.89
N SER A 48 -12.74 142.99 -67.19
CA SER A 48 -13.39 141.84 -67.83
C SER A 48 -12.55 140.56 -67.74
N GLN A 49 -11.22 140.70 -67.77
CA GLN A 49 -10.31 139.57 -67.67
C GLN A 49 -10.13 139.10 -66.23
N LEU A 50 -10.02 140.01 -65.25
CA LEU A 50 -10.05 139.64 -63.82
C LEU A 50 -11.32 138.85 -63.49
N GLU A 51 -12.48 139.24 -64.01
CA GLU A 51 -13.75 138.48 -63.85
C GLU A 51 -13.73 137.11 -64.55
N GLN A 52 -13.02 136.97 -65.67
CA GLN A 52 -12.90 135.68 -66.38
C GLN A 52 -11.88 134.75 -65.72
N ILE A 53 -10.79 135.28 -65.17
CA ILE A 53 -9.74 134.55 -64.44
C ILE A 53 -10.30 134.03 -63.12
N GLN A 54 -11.15 134.81 -62.44
CA GLN A 54 -11.87 134.37 -61.23
C GLN A 54 -12.76 133.14 -61.44
N LYS A 55 -13.09 132.80 -62.69
CA LYS A 55 -13.93 131.64 -63.03
C LYS A 55 -13.13 130.41 -63.46
N ILE A 56 -11.79 130.47 -63.48
CA ILE A 56 -10.95 129.34 -63.89
C ILE A 56 -10.55 128.53 -62.65
N PRO A 57 -10.94 127.24 -62.56
CA PRO A 57 -10.43 126.34 -61.54
C PRO A 57 -8.90 126.14 -61.71
N LEU A 58 -8.12 126.24 -60.62
CA LEU A 58 -6.66 126.07 -60.64
C LEU A 58 -6.18 124.67 -61.06
N ASN A 59 -7.05 123.66 -61.02
CA ASN A 59 -6.83 122.32 -61.54
C ASN A 59 -6.79 122.26 -63.08
N THR A 60 -7.13 123.36 -63.75
CA THR A 60 -6.92 123.57 -65.19
C THR A 60 -5.85 124.64 -65.41
N GLU A 61 -4.67 124.44 -64.81
CA GLU A 61 -3.48 125.30 -64.94
C GLU A 61 -3.15 125.60 -66.41
N LYS A 62 -3.39 124.61 -67.29
CA LYS A 62 -3.28 124.72 -68.75
C LYS A 62 -4.26 125.72 -69.36
N GLU A 63 -5.50 125.79 -68.86
CA GLU A 63 -6.49 126.80 -69.29
C GLU A 63 -6.16 128.18 -68.72
N ALA A 64 -5.74 128.26 -67.45
CA ALA A 64 -5.31 129.52 -66.83
C ALA A 64 -4.15 130.15 -67.61
N ARG A 65 -3.13 129.35 -67.93
CA ARG A 65 -2.01 129.75 -68.78
C ARG A 65 -2.47 130.19 -70.16
N SER A 66 -3.34 129.41 -70.82
CA SER A 66 -3.85 129.74 -72.16
C SER A 66 -4.57 131.09 -72.20
N ARG A 67 -5.34 131.44 -71.16
CA ARG A 67 -6.06 132.72 -71.10
C ARG A 67 -5.15 133.92 -70.85
N PHE A 68 -4.11 133.78 -70.03
CA PHE A 68 -3.13 134.87 -69.83
C PHE A 68 -2.30 135.16 -71.09
N VAL A 69 -2.00 134.12 -71.88
CA VAL A 69 -1.41 134.30 -73.22
C VAL A 69 -2.35 135.12 -74.13
N GLU A 70 -3.64 134.78 -74.17
CA GLU A 70 -4.64 135.51 -74.95
C GLU A 70 -4.82 136.97 -74.47
N MET A 71 -4.72 137.21 -73.16
CA MET A 71 -4.73 138.57 -72.58
C MET A 71 -3.52 139.37 -73.04
N ARG A 72 -2.32 138.78 -73.01
CA ARG A 72 -1.09 139.44 -73.46
C ARG A 72 -1.21 139.86 -74.93
N GLU A 73 -1.79 139.02 -75.77
CA GLU A 73 -2.06 139.34 -77.19
C GLU A 73 -3.08 140.48 -77.34
N LYS A 74 -4.20 140.44 -76.60
CA LYS A 74 -5.20 141.53 -76.61
C LYS A 74 -4.61 142.84 -76.14
N LEU A 75 -3.80 142.84 -75.09
CA LEU A 75 -3.15 144.06 -74.61
C LEU A 75 -2.22 144.64 -75.69
N ASN A 76 -1.44 143.79 -76.36
CA ASN A 76 -0.54 144.22 -77.42
C ASN A 76 -1.27 144.90 -78.60
N SER A 77 -2.54 144.55 -78.86
CA SER A 77 -3.34 145.20 -79.91
C SER A 77 -3.60 146.70 -79.67
N TYR A 78 -3.64 147.16 -78.41
CA TYR A 78 -3.80 148.57 -78.06
C TYR A 78 -2.50 149.37 -78.17
N SER A 79 -1.34 148.71 -78.27
CA SER A 79 -0.01 149.34 -78.25
C SER A 79 0.15 150.46 -79.29
N THR A 80 -0.31 150.22 -80.52
CA THR A 80 -0.18 151.18 -81.63
C THR A 80 -1.07 152.42 -81.45
N GLU A 81 -2.32 152.24 -81.04
CA GLU A 81 -3.25 153.36 -80.82
C GLU A 81 -2.88 154.16 -79.56
N VAL A 82 -2.41 153.49 -78.49
CA VAL A 82 -1.87 154.15 -77.30
C VAL A 82 -0.66 155.01 -77.65
N ALA A 83 0.31 154.46 -78.39
CA ALA A 83 1.47 155.21 -78.84
C ALA A 83 1.10 156.41 -79.72
N LYS A 84 0.10 156.26 -80.59
CA LYS A 84 -0.40 157.34 -81.45
C LYS A 84 -1.03 158.47 -80.63
N GLN A 85 -1.94 158.18 -79.70
CA GLN A 85 -2.58 159.23 -78.89
C GLN A 85 -1.60 159.95 -77.96
N ILE A 86 -0.59 159.22 -77.45
CA ILE A 86 0.53 159.83 -76.71
C ILE A 86 1.29 160.83 -77.61
N ALA A 87 1.63 160.43 -78.83
CA ALA A 87 2.37 161.28 -79.77
C ALA A 87 1.56 162.51 -80.23
N GLU A 88 0.25 162.34 -80.49
CA GLU A 88 -0.65 163.46 -80.84
C GLU A 88 -0.83 164.45 -79.67
N ALA A 89 -0.93 163.96 -78.43
CA ALA A 89 -0.95 164.81 -77.24
C ALA A 89 0.37 165.56 -77.02
N ASP A 90 1.50 164.90 -77.27
CA ASP A 90 2.82 165.54 -77.23
C ASP A 90 2.94 166.64 -78.31
N ARG A 91 2.40 166.42 -79.52
CA ARG A 91 2.37 167.44 -80.60
C ARG A 91 1.57 168.68 -80.20
N LEU A 92 0.36 168.48 -79.66
CA LEU A 92 -0.51 169.58 -79.21
C LEU A 92 0.10 170.37 -78.04
N CYS A 93 0.82 169.71 -77.15
CA CYS A 93 1.59 170.39 -76.10
C CYS A 93 2.66 171.34 -76.68
N VAL A 94 3.25 171.01 -77.84
CA VAL A 94 4.32 171.83 -78.45
C VAL A 94 3.77 172.96 -79.31
N GLU A 95 2.79 172.69 -80.18
CA GLU A 95 2.29 173.66 -81.17
C GLU A 95 1.37 174.73 -80.56
N CYS A 96 0.72 174.45 -79.43
CA CYS A 96 -0.34 175.30 -78.86
C CYS A 96 0.05 175.97 -77.53
N ALA A 97 1.33 175.99 -77.18
CA ALA A 97 1.82 176.38 -75.85
C ALA A 97 1.47 177.81 -75.44
N ASP A 98 1.52 178.79 -76.36
CA ASP A 98 1.20 180.19 -76.07
C ASP A 98 -0.31 180.52 -76.16
N SER A 99 -1.13 179.55 -76.61
CA SER A 99 -2.55 179.74 -76.94
C SER A 99 -3.51 178.95 -76.04
N LEU A 100 -3.02 177.97 -75.29
CA LEU A 100 -3.81 177.16 -74.35
C LEU A 100 -3.73 177.73 -72.93
N SER A 101 -4.78 177.52 -72.13
CA SER A 101 -4.70 177.84 -70.69
C SER A 101 -3.79 176.84 -69.96
N PRO A 102 -3.11 177.24 -68.87
CA PRO A 102 -2.24 176.36 -68.09
C PRO A 102 -2.93 175.08 -67.61
N GLU A 103 -4.23 175.16 -67.28
CA GLU A 103 -5.05 174.02 -66.87
C GLU A 103 -5.23 173.01 -68.00
N GLN A 104 -5.43 173.47 -69.23
CA GLN A 104 -5.62 172.58 -70.39
C GLN A 104 -4.35 171.84 -70.77
N PHE A 105 -3.20 172.50 -70.67
CA PHE A 105 -1.89 171.90 -70.92
C PHE A 105 -1.55 170.81 -69.90
N HIS A 106 -1.73 171.09 -68.60
CA HIS A 106 -1.48 170.11 -67.55
C HIS A 106 -2.36 168.88 -67.68
N LEU A 107 -3.66 169.06 -67.96
CA LEU A 107 -4.60 167.96 -68.09
C LEU A 107 -4.23 167.01 -69.25
N LEU A 108 -3.83 167.55 -70.40
CA LEU A 108 -3.40 166.74 -71.54
C LEU A 108 -2.14 165.92 -71.23
N LYS A 109 -1.17 166.55 -70.56
CA LYS A 109 0.08 165.90 -70.17
C LYS A 109 -0.12 164.82 -69.10
N GLU A 110 -0.96 165.09 -68.12
CA GLU A 110 -1.32 164.13 -67.06
C GLU A 110 -2.02 162.91 -67.64
N ASN A 111 -3.01 163.12 -68.52
CA ASN A 111 -3.73 162.04 -69.18
C ASN A 111 -2.82 161.19 -70.09
N ARG A 112 -1.90 161.83 -70.83
CA ARG A 112 -0.88 161.15 -71.63
C ARG A 112 0.04 160.26 -70.78
N HIS A 113 0.52 160.75 -69.64
CA HIS A 113 1.34 159.94 -68.72
C HIS A 113 0.54 158.80 -68.09
N CYS A 114 -0.72 159.05 -67.72
CA CYS A 114 -1.59 158.04 -67.14
C CYS A 114 -1.84 156.89 -68.14
N LEU A 115 -2.07 157.19 -69.42
CA LEU A 115 -2.23 156.18 -70.46
C LEU A 115 -0.97 155.33 -70.66
N GLN A 116 0.21 155.96 -70.72
CA GLN A 116 1.47 155.22 -70.85
C GLN A 116 1.71 154.28 -69.66
N HIS A 117 1.59 154.80 -68.44
CA HIS A 117 1.87 154.04 -67.22
C HIS A 117 0.89 152.87 -67.04
N THR A 118 -0.40 153.08 -67.34
CA THR A 118 -1.41 152.03 -67.21
C THR A 118 -1.17 150.87 -68.19
N PHE A 119 -0.75 151.16 -69.42
CA PHE A 119 -0.42 150.15 -70.42
C PHE A 119 0.83 149.33 -70.05
N GLU A 120 1.95 149.99 -69.76
CA GLU A 120 3.21 149.31 -69.42
C GLU A 120 3.09 148.44 -68.15
N ARG A 121 2.26 148.86 -67.18
CA ARG A 121 1.99 148.08 -65.97
C ARG A 121 1.27 146.76 -66.29
N LEU A 122 0.26 146.81 -67.15
CA LEU A 122 -0.52 145.63 -67.53
C LEU A 122 0.32 144.63 -68.32
N GLU A 123 1.28 145.10 -69.12
CA GLU A 123 2.24 144.23 -69.80
C GLU A 123 3.09 143.42 -68.82
N ARG A 124 3.69 144.08 -67.82
CA ARG A 124 4.55 143.41 -66.84
C ARG A 124 3.79 142.42 -65.97
N GLN A 125 2.56 142.76 -65.58
CA GLN A 125 1.74 141.90 -64.72
C GLN A 125 1.38 140.58 -65.43
N ALA A 126 1.09 140.60 -66.73
CA ALA A 126 0.77 139.39 -67.48
C ALA A 126 1.97 138.45 -67.64
N ASP A 127 3.18 138.98 -67.85
CA ASP A 127 4.39 138.16 -68.00
C ASP A 127 4.82 137.48 -66.69
N ALA A 128 4.65 138.16 -65.55
CA ALA A 128 5.00 137.63 -64.24
C ALA A 128 4.13 136.40 -63.86
N ILE A 129 2.81 136.52 -64.05
CA ILE A 129 1.84 135.47 -63.71
C ILE A 129 2.08 134.20 -64.53
N LEU A 130 2.43 134.33 -65.83
CA LEU A 130 2.75 133.20 -66.69
C LEU A 130 3.99 132.44 -66.20
N ALA A 131 5.01 133.13 -65.69
CA ALA A 131 6.23 132.51 -65.17
C ALA A 131 5.99 131.72 -63.87
N ARG A 132 5.14 132.23 -62.97
CA ARG A 132 4.81 131.50 -61.72
C ARG A 132 3.99 130.24 -61.96
N LEU A 133 3.06 130.27 -62.92
CA LEU A 133 2.33 129.07 -63.35
C LEU A 133 3.29 127.98 -63.88
N ASP A 134 4.22 128.34 -64.77
CA ASP A 134 5.16 127.36 -65.33
C ASP A 134 6.04 126.67 -64.26
N LEU A 135 6.39 127.38 -63.17
CA LEU A 135 7.17 126.82 -62.07
C LEU A 135 6.32 125.93 -61.13
N ALA A 136 5.09 126.33 -60.80
CA ALA A 136 4.19 125.57 -59.95
C ALA A 136 3.83 124.21 -60.57
N THR A 137 3.56 124.18 -61.88
CA THR A 137 3.30 122.92 -62.62
C THR A 137 4.46 121.94 -62.47
N ALA A 138 5.70 122.42 -62.64
CA ALA A 138 6.90 121.60 -62.60
C ALA A 138 7.12 120.96 -61.22
N LEU A 139 6.93 121.74 -60.15
CA LEU A 139 7.10 121.26 -58.78
C LEU A 139 6.03 120.22 -58.39
N LEU A 140 4.77 120.43 -58.78
CA LEU A 140 3.68 119.48 -58.52
C LEU A 140 3.92 118.11 -59.19
N LEU A 141 4.48 118.12 -60.39
CA LEU A 141 4.79 116.90 -61.15
C LEU A 141 5.96 116.12 -60.51
N GLU A 142 6.98 116.82 -60.00
CA GLU A 142 8.08 116.21 -59.25
C GLU A 142 7.59 115.62 -57.91
N PHE A 143 6.74 116.33 -57.18
CA PHE A 143 6.16 115.87 -55.91
C PHE A 143 5.32 114.61 -56.07
N THR A 144 4.39 114.60 -57.02
CA THR A 144 3.51 113.45 -57.27
C THR A 144 4.31 112.21 -57.71
N SER A 145 5.35 112.39 -58.52
CA SER A 145 6.25 111.30 -58.90
C SER A 145 7.04 110.73 -57.72
N ARG A 146 7.61 111.57 -56.85
CA ARG A 146 8.37 111.09 -55.69
C ARG A 146 7.48 110.45 -54.62
N ALA A 147 6.33 111.05 -54.32
CA ALA A 147 5.39 110.52 -53.33
C ALA A 147 4.88 109.13 -53.70
N SER A 148 4.49 108.93 -54.97
CA SER A 148 4.00 107.63 -55.46
C SER A 148 5.09 106.55 -55.46
N SER A 149 6.31 106.89 -55.86
CA SER A 149 7.48 106.00 -55.78
C SER A 149 7.77 105.57 -54.33
N PHE A 150 7.75 106.52 -53.38
CA PHE A 150 8.00 106.23 -51.97
C PHE A 150 6.91 105.33 -51.37
N GLN A 151 5.63 105.60 -51.64
CA GLN A 151 4.52 104.77 -51.18
C GLN A 151 4.58 103.34 -51.71
N SER A 152 4.87 103.16 -53.01
CA SER A 152 5.04 101.82 -53.60
C SER A 152 6.20 101.06 -52.94
N TRP A 153 7.29 101.77 -52.63
CA TRP A 153 8.43 101.17 -51.95
C TRP A 153 8.09 100.77 -50.51
N VAL A 154 7.40 101.62 -49.73
CA VAL A 154 6.96 101.27 -48.37
C VAL A 154 6.07 100.03 -48.37
N PHE A 155 5.11 99.95 -49.29
CA PHE A 155 4.23 98.80 -49.41
C PHE A 155 4.98 97.51 -49.78
N GLU A 156 5.92 97.58 -50.72
CA GLU A 156 6.72 96.41 -51.12
C GLU A 156 7.59 95.90 -49.97
N ARG A 157 8.21 96.80 -49.20
CA ARG A 157 9.03 96.42 -48.03
C ARG A 157 8.20 95.93 -46.86
N GLY A 158 6.99 96.47 -46.67
CA GLY A 158 6.02 95.93 -45.71
C GLY A 158 5.69 94.47 -46.02
N ARG A 159 5.43 94.16 -47.29
CA ARG A 159 5.18 92.78 -47.73
C ARG A 159 6.40 91.86 -47.57
N GLN A 160 7.62 92.38 -47.75
CA GLN A 160 8.85 91.62 -47.50
C GLN A 160 9.02 91.32 -46.01
N LEU A 161 8.74 92.28 -45.12
CA LEU A 161 8.73 92.03 -43.67
C LEU A 161 7.68 90.98 -43.30
N ASP A 162 6.48 91.03 -43.87
CA ASP A 162 5.44 90.03 -43.63
C ASP A 162 5.86 88.63 -44.11
N SER A 163 6.58 88.54 -45.23
CA SER A 163 7.13 87.27 -45.74
C SER A 163 8.19 86.70 -44.80
N LEU A 164 9.17 87.52 -44.38
CA LEU A 164 10.20 87.09 -43.43
C LEU A 164 9.58 86.70 -42.09
N ARG A 165 8.54 87.42 -41.65
CA ARG A 165 7.78 87.07 -40.45
C ARG A 165 7.09 85.73 -40.58
N ALA A 166 6.46 85.41 -41.72
CA ALA A 166 5.78 84.12 -41.93
C ALA A 166 6.74 82.93 -42.11
N GLU A 167 7.99 83.19 -42.49
CA GLU A 167 9.01 82.15 -42.60
C GLU A 167 9.71 81.89 -41.24
N SER A 168 9.58 82.80 -40.27
CA SER A 168 10.30 82.77 -38.98
C SER A 168 9.92 81.59 -38.07
N GLY A 169 8.76 80.98 -38.30
CA GLY A 169 8.32 79.76 -37.61
C GLY A 169 9.04 78.49 -38.07
N ASN A 170 9.90 78.55 -39.09
CA ASN A 170 10.75 77.43 -39.46
C ASN A 170 12.13 77.53 -38.78
N PRO A 171 12.43 76.66 -37.79
CA PRO A 171 13.68 76.73 -37.05
C PRO A 171 14.92 76.46 -37.93
N GLU A 172 14.79 75.72 -39.04
CA GLU A 172 15.93 75.40 -39.91
C GLU A 172 16.39 76.58 -40.77
N LYS A 173 15.53 77.59 -40.96
CA LYS A 173 15.81 78.76 -41.80
C LYS A 173 16.11 80.02 -40.99
N LEU A 174 16.15 79.91 -39.66
CA LEU A 174 16.13 81.06 -38.77
C LEU A 174 17.37 81.95 -38.89
N ASP A 175 18.53 81.36 -39.18
CA ASP A 175 19.77 82.10 -39.44
C ASP A 175 19.74 82.82 -40.80
N GLU A 176 19.16 82.19 -41.83
CA GLU A 176 18.98 82.80 -43.16
C GLU A 176 17.99 83.98 -43.08
N ILE A 177 16.89 83.82 -42.33
CA ILE A 177 15.87 84.85 -42.11
C ILE A 177 16.43 86.04 -41.33
N ARG A 178 17.32 85.79 -40.36
CA ARG A 178 17.99 86.86 -39.62
C ARG A 178 18.88 87.71 -40.52
N GLY A 179 19.70 87.07 -41.36
CA GLY A 179 20.51 87.79 -42.34
C GLY A 179 19.64 88.64 -43.28
N ALA A 180 18.56 88.05 -43.81
CA ALA A 180 17.64 88.77 -44.68
C ALA A 180 16.90 89.92 -43.98
N PHE A 181 16.58 89.78 -42.69
CA PHE A 181 15.98 90.84 -41.87
C PHE A 181 16.95 91.99 -41.59
N GLU A 182 18.22 91.68 -41.28
CA GLU A 182 19.27 92.69 -41.08
C GLU A 182 19.46 93.53 -42.35
N ASP A 183 19.58 92.88 -43.51
CA ASP A 183 19.67 93.55 -44.82
C ASP A 183 18.45 94.44 -45.10
N LEU A 184 17.25 93.94 -44.81
CA LEU A 184 16.00 94.69 -45.01
C LEU A 184 15.87 95.87 -44.04
N ASN A 185 16.30 95.71 -42.79
CA ASN A 185 16.30 96.77 -41.78
C ASN A 185 17.21 97.93 -42.19
N GLU A 186 18.42 97.66 -42.68
CA GLU A 186 19.30 98.70 -43.21
C GLU A 186 18.66 99.46 -44.38
N LEU A 187 18.05 98.72 -45.31
CA LEU A 187 17.33 99.32 -46.44
C LEU A 187 16.16 100.18 -45.99
N ILE A 188 15.39 99.74 -44.99
CA ILE A 188 14.26 100.51 -44.46
C ILE A 188 14.74 101.84 -43.90
N LEU A 189 15.75 101.82 -43.03
CA LEU A 189 16.31 103.02 -42.40
C LEU A 189 16.91 104.00 -43.42
N SER A 190 17.48 103.50 -44.52
CA SER A 190 18.13 104.32 -45.55
C SER A 190 17.19 105.25 -46.33
N LYS A 191 15.87 104.99 -46.33
CA LYS A 191 14.87 105.74 -47.13
C LYS A 191 14.25 106.95 -46.44
N ARG A 192 14.49 107.14 -45.15
CA ARG A 192 14.11 108.35 -44.41
C ARG A 192 14.47 109.70 -45.10
N PRO A 193 15.66 109.90 -45.69
CA PRO A 193 15.97 111.15 -46.41
C PRO A 193 15.07 111.42 -47.63
N GLU A 194 14.52 110.40 -48.28
CA GLU A 194 13.62 110.57 -49.43
C GLU A 194 12.25 111.11 -48.99
N LEU A 195 11.73 110.64 -47.85
CA LEU A 195 10.53 111.20 -47.21
C LEU A 195 10.71 112.69 -46.86
N ASN A 196 11.86 113.06 -46.30
CA ASN A 196 12.19 114.47 -46.01
C ASN A 196 12.25 115.31 -47.30
N SER A 197 12.72 114.74 -48.41
CA SER A 197 12.75 115.42 -49.72
C SER A 197 11.34 115.66 -50.28
N ILE A 198 10.42 114.70 -50.11
CA ILE A 198 9.00 114.85 -50.48
C ILE A 198 8.35 115.96 -49.65
N GLU A 199 8.65 116.01 -48.35
CA GLU A 199 8.19 117.08 -47.45
C GLU A 199 8.71 118.46 -47.87
N GLN A 200 9.99 118.58 -48.25
CA GLN A 200 10.57 119.83 -48.75
C GLN A 200 9.95 120.27 -50.07
N LEU A 201 9.66 119.34 -50.99
CA LEU A 201 8.97 119.65 -52.24
C LEU A 201 7.56 120.17 -51.98
N ALA A 202 6.82 119.56 -51.07
CA ALA A 202 5.52 120.04 -50.64
C ALA A 202 5.60 121.50 -50.15
N GLN A 203 6.51 121.80 -49.21
CA GLN A 203 6.70 123.15 -48.70
C GLN A 203 7.02 124.17 -49.81
N ARG A 204 7.86 123.80 -50.77
CA ARG A 204 8.21 124.66 -51.90
C ARG A 204 7.02 124.93 -52.83
N ILE A 205 6.17 123.94 -53.07
CA ILE A 205 4.91 124.10 -53.82
C ILE A 205 3.99 125.07 -53.09
N GLU A 206 3.84 124.94 -51.77
CA GLU A 206 3.00 125.86 -50.99
C GLU A 206 3.47 127.32 -51.10
N VAL A 207 4.79 127.54 -51.04
CA VAL A 207 5.38 128.87 -51.21
C VAL A 207 5.08 129.46 -52.59
N GLU A 208 5.22 128.67 -53.67
CA GLU A 208 4.96 129.21 -55.02
C GLU A 208 3.49 129.42 -55.35
N ILE A 209 2.59 128.61 -54.77
CA ILE A 209 1.15 128.87 -54.88
C ILE A 209 0.80 130.20 -54.21
N ALA A 210 1.37 130.49 -53.03
CA ALA A 210 1.16 131.78 -52.35
C ALA A 210 1.72 132.94 -53.19
N ALA A 211 2.91 132.75 -53.76
CA ALA A 211 3.55 133.70 -54.64
C ALA A 211 2.66 134.03 -55.87
N TYR A 212 2.12 133.04 -56.57
CA TYR A 212 1.23 133.26 -57.72
C TYR A 212 0.00 134.13 -57.39
N VAL A 213 -0.56 134.02 -56.18
CA VAL A 213 -1.70 134.83 -55.73
C VAL A 213 -1.36 136.31 -55.62
N ASP A 214 -0.17 136.63 -55.11
CA ASP A 214 0.23 138.03 -54.90
C ASP A 214 0.34 138.78 -56.23
N GLU A 215 0.86 138.16 -57.29
CA GLU A 215 1.01 138.80 -58.61
C GLU A 215 -0.33 139.08 -59.29
N ILE A 216 -1.34 138.22 -59.10
CA ILE A 216 -2.70 138.46 -59.60
C ILE A 216 -3.35 139.66 -58.89
N ASN A 217 -3.02 139.89 -57.62
CA ASN A 217 -3.69 140.87 -56.78
C ASN A 217 -3.03 142.26 -56.76
N ASP A 218 -1.90 142.48 -57.44
CA ASP A 218 -1.19 143.77 -57.42
C ASP A 218 -2.01 144.93 -58.07
N ARG A 219 -2.42 145.90 -57.24
CA ARG A 219 -3.22 147.10 -57.59
C ARG A 219 -2.40 148.36 -57.33
N GLY A 220 -1.59 148.79 -58.30
CA GLY A 220 -0.83 150.03 -58.18
C GLY A 220 -1.70 151.30 -57.97
N GLY A 221 -1.60 151.89 -56.77
CA GLY A 221 -1.56 153.35 -56.54
C GLY A 221 -2.86 154.16 -56.45
N GLY A 222 -3.57 154.08 -55.32
CA GLY A 222 -4.21 155.22 -54.63
C GLY A 222 -5.18 156.14 -55.39
N MET A 223 -6.43 155.71 -55.58
CA MET A 223 -7.62 156.51 -55.24
C MET A 223 -8.78 155.55 -54.97
N SER A 224 -9.31 155.59 -53.75
CA SER A 224 -10.40 154.75 -53.28
C SER A 224 -11.73 155.21 -53.85
N SER A 225 -12.43 154.31 -54.55
CA SER A 225 -13.88 154.44 -54.79
C SER A 225 -14.54 153.06 -54.68
N PRO A 226 -15.71 152.95 -54.02
CA PRO A 226 -16.24 151.71 -53.47
C PRO A 226 -17.08 150.94 -54.49
N ILE A 227 -16.42 150.33 -55.48
CA ILE A 227 -17.04 149.34 -56.36
C ILE A 227 -15.99 148.25 -56.64
N CYS A 228 -16.05 147.13 -55.92
CA CYS A 228 -15.61 145.79 -56.39
C CYS A 228 -15.74 144.74 -55.25
N GLU A 229 -16.93 144.15 -55.13
CA GLU A 229 -17.27 143.03 -54.24
C GLU A 229 -16.98 141.65 -54.88
N GLY A 230 -16.01 141.57 -55.80
CA GLY A 230 -15.72 140.37 -56.60
C GLY A 230 -14.47 139.57 -56.19
N ILE A 231 -13.93 139.69 -54.98
CA ILE A 231 -12.59 139.12 -54.62
C ILE A 231 -12.69 137.73 -53.95
N ALA A 232 -13.90 137.20 -53.70
CA ALA A 232 -14.10 136.04 -52.82
C ALA A 232 -13.96 134.63 -53.44
N LEU A 233 -13.80 134.46 -54.76
CA LEU A 233 -13.85 133.14 -55.41
C LEU A 233 -12.49 132.51 -55.78
N VAL A 234 -11.42 133.30 -55.92
CA VAL A 234 -10.07 132.77 -56.24
C VAL A 234 -9.39 132.17 -55.01
N THR A 235 -9.65 132.71 -53.82
CA THR A 235 -9.09 132.19 -52.55
C THR A 235 -9.65 130.83 -52.14
N THR A 236 -10.86 130.44 -52.56
CA THR A 236 -11.50 129.18 -52.14
C THR A 236 -11.00 127.95 -52.90
N THR A 237 -10.67 128.08 -54.18
CA THR A 237 -10.08 126.99 -54.99
C THR A 237 -8.60 126.76 -54.66
N GLN A 238 -7.91 127.78 -54.12
CA GLN A 238 -6.50 127.75 -53.71
C GLN A 238 -6.23 126.92 -52.43
N LEU A 239 -7.10 127.02 -51.44
CA LEU A 239 -6.99 126.28 -50.15
C LEU A 239 -7.11 124.75 -50.32
N LEU A 240 -7.81 124.30 -51.35
CA LEU A 240 -8.07 122.88 -51.61
C LEU A 240 -6.84 122.12 -52.14
N GLN A 241 -6.01 122.75 -52.99
CA GLN A 241 -4.79 122.12 -53.51
C GLN A 241 -3.65 122.09 -52.48
N GLN A 242 -3.52 123.13 -51.64
CA GLN A 242 -2.57 123.14 -50.53
C GLN A 242 -2.85 122.00 -49.53
N HIS A 243 -4.13 121.69 -49.28
CA HIS A 243 -4.53 120.59 -48.39
C HIS A 243 -4.16 119.20 -48.94
N GLN A 244 -4.32 118.96 -50.25
CA GLN A 244 -4.06 117.64 -50.86
C GLN A 244 -2.57 117.25 -50.85
N VAL A 245 -1.68 118.21 -51.07
CA VAL A 245 -0.22 117.98 -51.00
C VAL A 245 0.18 117.59 -49.57
N ARG A 246 -0.34 118.30 -48.56
CA ARG A 246 -0.07 118.04 -47.15
C ARG A 246 -0.60 116.68 -46.67
N GLU A 247 -1.79 116.30 -47.10
CA GLU A 247 -2.39 115.00 -46.75
C GLU A 247 -1.57 113.82 -47.31
N THR A 248 -0.98 113.99 -48.50
CA THR A 248 -0.14 112.95 -49.12
C THR A 248 1.18 112.74 -48.34
N VAL A 249 1.77 113.81 -47.81
CA VAL A 249 2.96 113.73 -46.94
C VAL A 249 2.63 113.02 -45.62
N LEU A 250 1.50 113.37 -44.99
CA LEU A 250 1.08 112.72 -43.73
C LEU A 250 0.88 111.21 -43.91
N ARG A 251 0.20 110.78 -44.98
CA ARG A 251 0.04 109.34 -45.28
C ARG A 251 1.39 108.65 -45.49
N ALA A 252 2.31 109.27 -46.23
CA ALA A 252 3.65 108.72 -46.41
C ALA A 252 4.44 108.61 -45.10
N GLN A 253 4.23 109.54 -44.15
CA GLN A 253 4.81 109.47 -42.80
C GLN A 253 4.19 108.32 -41.99
N GLU A 254 2.87 108.22 -41.94
CA GLU A 254 2.14 107.16 -41.22
C GLU A 254 2.47 105.75 -41.75
N ASP A 255 2.54 105.57 -43.07
CA ASP A 255 2.88 104.30 -43.71
C ASP A 255 4.33 103.88 -43.36
N TYR A 256 5.26 104.84 -43.33
CA TYR A 256 6.66 104.57 -42.99
C TYR A 256 6.87 104.32 -41.48
N GLU A 257 6.12 104.98 -40.61
CA GLU A 257 6.12 104.69 -39.16
C GLU A 257 5.52 103.31 -38.86
N SER A 258 4.44 102.93 -39.55
CA SER A 258 3.86 101.60 -39.46
C SER A 258 4.87 100.52 -39.89
N LEU A 259 5.63 100.78 -40.96
CA LEU A 259 6.71 99.90 -41.41
C LEU A 259 7.83 99.77 -40.36
N LEU A 260 8.21 100.86 -39.68
CA LEU A 260 9.20 100.84 -38.61
C LEU A 260 8.73 100.05 -37.39
N SER A 261 7.45 100.17 -37.01
CA SER A 261 6.86 99.36 -35.92
C SER A 261 6.87 97.87 -36.27
N ALA A 262 6.43 97.51 -37.48
CA ALA A 262 6.43 96.12 -37.94
C ALA A 262 7.86 95.50 -37.95
N LYS A 263 8.87 96.32 -38.29
CA LYS A 263 10.28 95.94 -38.21
C LYS A 263 10.73 95.69 -36.76
N GLN A 264 10.35 96.53 -35.80
CA GLN A 264 10.71 96.34 -34.38
C GLN A 264 10.09 95.07 -33.79
N ASP A 265 8.84 94.78 -34.14
CA ASP A 265 8.16 93.57 -33.67
C ASP A 265 8.85 92.29 -34.17
N LEU A 266 9.29 92.28 -35.44
CA LEU A 266 10.02 91.16 -36.02
C LEU A 266 11.43 90.99 -35.40
N GLU A 267 12.09 92.09 -35.02
CA GLU A 267 13.38 92.06 -34.32
C GLU A 267 13.27 91.38 -32.95
N HIS A 268 12.27 91.74 -32.14
CA HIS A 268 12.02 91.11 -30.85
C HIS A 268 11.65 89.62 -30.98
N LEU A 269 10.86 89.28 -32.00
CA LEU A 269 10.49 87.91 -32.30
C LEU A 269 11.72 87.03 -32.60
N LEU A 270 12.57 87.46 -33.53
CA LEU A 270 13.76 86.71 -33.92
C LEU A 270 14.75 86.59 -32.74
N GLN A 271 14.84 87.61 -31.88
CA GLN A 271 15.67 87.56 -30.68
C GLN A 271 15.15 86.51 -29.68
N GLY A 272 13.84 86.47 -29.41
CA GLY A 272 13.22 85.52 -28.50
C GLY A 272 13.30 84.05 -28.95
N LEU A 273 13.18 83.80 -30.27
CA LEU A 273 13.31 82.46 -30.84
C LEU A 273 14.76 81.93 -30.82
N SER A 274 15.76 82.81 -30.72
CA SER A 274 17.15 82.46 -31.04
C SER A 274 18.03 81.89 -29.92
N SER A 275 17.70 82.06 -28.64
CA SER A 275 18.65 81.72 -27.57
C SER A 275 18.10 80.84 -26.45
N ASN A 276 17.04 81.26 -25.74
CA ASN A 276 16.65 80.57 -24.52
C ASN A 276 15.66 79.41 -24.77
N SER A 277 14.60 79.66 -25.54
CA SER A 277 13.55 78.65 -25.79
C SER A 277 14.06 77.42 -26.52
N MET A 278 14.89 77.61 -27.57
CA MET A 278 15.46 76.50 -28.33
C MET A 278 16.45 75.67 -27.50
N GLN A 279 17.26 76.31 -26.65
CA GLN A 279 18.21 75.61 -25.76
C GLN A 279 17.50 74.76 -24.71
N TYR A 280 16.45 75.29 -24.05
CA TYR A 280 15.68 74.51 -23.08
C TYR A 280 14.94 73.34 -23.74
N GLN A 281 14.32 73.55 -24.90
CA GLN A 281 13.64 72.49 -25.65
C GLN A 281 14.59 71.39 -26.13
N GLN A 282 15.78 71.74 -26.62
CA GLN A 282 16.79 70.77 -27.05
C GLN A 282 17.32 69.96 -25.86
N ARG A 283 17.72 70.63 -24.77
CA ARG A 283 18.26 69.97 -23.58
C ARG A 283 17.24 68.99 -22.97
N LEU A 284 15.97 69.40 -22.87
CA LEU A 284 14.91 68.52 -22.39
C LEU A 284 14.68 67.34 -23.34
N GLY A 285 14.67 67.57 -24.66
CA GLY A 285 14.48 66.52 -25.66
C GLY A 285 15.60 65.48 -25.69
N GLU A 286 16.86 65.91 -25.54
CA GLU A 286 18.03 65.03 -25.44
C GLU A 286 17.99 64.19 -24.17
N TRP A 287 17.71 64.82 -23.02
CA TRP A 287 17.57 64.11 -21.75
C TRP A 287 16.40 63.12 -21.78
N LEU A 288 15.21 63.52 -22.26
CA LEU A 288 14.05 62.63 -22.40
C LEU A 288 14.39 61.40 -23.25
N SER A 289 15.12 61.59 -24.36
CA SER A 289 15.50 60.48 -25.25
C SER A 289 16.51 59.51 -24.59
N HIS A 290 17.29 59.98 -23.62
CA HIS A 290 18.18 59.15 -22.82
C HIS A 290 17.42 58.43 -21.70
N ALA A 291 16.60 59.17 -20.95
CA ALA A 291 15.79 58.64 -19.85
C ALA A 291 14.76 57.59 -20.34
N GLU A 292 14.10 57.82 -21.48
CA GLU A 292 13.21 56.84 -22.15
C GLU A 292 13.92 55.54 -22.55
N LYS A 293 15.25 55.56 -22.74
CA LYS A 293 16.02 54.33 -22.98
C LYS A 293 16.42 53.65 -21.68
N GLN A 294 16.82 54.42 -20.67
CA GLN A 294 17.17 53.90 -19.36
C GLN A 294 15.99 53.20 -18.70
N ILE A 295 14.78 53.77 -18.79
CA ILE A 295 13.59 53.20 -18.16
C ILE A 295 13.24 51.80 -18.69
N LEU A 296 13.64 51.46 -19.92
CA LEU A 296 13.45 50.13 -20.51
C LEU A 296 14.30 49.05 -19.84
N HIS A 297 15.39 49.41 -19.16
CA HIS A 297 16.23 48.48 -18.41
C HIS A 297 15.42 47.80 -17.29
N PHE A 298 14.53 48.55 -16.64
CA PHE A 298 13.67 48.06 -15.55
C PHE A 298 12.48 47.21 -16.01
N ASN A 299 12.40 46.84 -17.29
CA ASN A 299 11.40 45.89 -17.78
C ASN A 299 11.76 44.43 -17.43
N ASP A 300 13.04 44.12 -17.22
CA ASP A 300 13.47 42.78 -16.81
C ASP A 300 13.47 42.65 -15.29
N LEU A 301 12.29 42.42 -14.72
CA LEU A 301 12.06 42.37 -13.28
C LEU A 301 12.69 41.12 -12.63
N PRO A 302 13.57 41.25 -11.62
CA PRO A 302 14.21 40.10 -10.96
C PRO A 302 13.20 39.26 -10.17
N ILE A 303 13.56 38.00 -9.94
CA ILE A 303 12.72 37.04 -9.21
C ILE A 303 13.24 36.77 -7.79
N HIS A 304 14.48 37.17 -7.50
CA HIS A 304 15.10 36.99 -6.19
C HIS A 304 15.01 38.29 -5.38
N PRO A 305 14.65 38.22 -4.08
CA PRO A 305 14.46 39.41 -3.24
C PRO A 305 15.65 40.36 -3.22
N LYS A 306 16.88 39.83 -3.09
CA LYS A 306 18.10 40.65 -3.03
C LYS A 306 18.31 41.48 -4.29
N GLU A 307 18.17 40.86 -5.46
CA GLU A 307 18.31 41.54 -6.75
C GLU A 307 17.18 42.55 -6.98
N LEU A 308 15.95 42.23 -6.53
CA LEU A 308 14.81 43.15 -6.54
C LEU A 308 15.07 44.38 -5.67
N THR A 309 15.61 44.21 -4.45
CA THR A 309 15.95 45.34 -3.57
C THR A 309 17.00 46.23 -4.21
N GLU A 310 18.12 45.67 -4.67
CA GLU A 310 19.21 46.43 -5.31
C GLU A 310 18.72 47.23 -6.53
N GLN A 311 17.97 46.60 -7.45
CA GLN A 311 17.47 47.30 -8.64
C GLN A 311 16.27 48.21 -8.35
N SER A 312 15.53 48.01 -7.24
CA SER A 312 14.49 48.95 -6.79
C SER A 312 15.08 50.26 -6.27
N GLU A 313 16.25 50.20 -5.62
CA GLU A 313 17.00 51.40 -5.23
C GLU A 313 17.47 52.17 -6.47
N GLU A 314 17.98 51.47 -7.48
CA GLU A 314 18.35 52.07 -8.77
C GLU A 314 17.16 52.73 -9.49
N LEU A 315 15.97 52.09 -9.45
CA LEU A 315 14.73 52.67 -10.01
C LEU A 315 14.30 53.92 -9.23
N ALA A 316 14.39 53.89 -7.89
CA ALA A 316 14.06 55.04 -7.04
C ALA A 316 15.00 56.24 -7.32
N ASP A 317 16.29 55.98 -7.49
CA ASP A 317 17.28 57.00 -7.90
C ASP A 317 16.94 57.59 -9.27
N PHE A 318 16.52 56.76 -10.22
CA PHE A 318 16.09 57.21 -11.55
C PHE A 318 14.79 58.04 -11.52
N VAL A 319 13.81 57.68 -10.69
CA VAL A 319 12.57 58.47 -10.50
C VAL A 319 12.88 59.82 -9.85
N ASN A 320 13.84 59.87 -8.95
CA ASN A 320 14.35 61.12 -8.41
C ASN A 320 15.04 61.95 -9.51
N GLU A 321 15.81 61.34 -10.41
CA GLU A 321 16.37 62.03 -11.58
C GLU A 321 15.27 62.65 -12.46
N ILE A 322 14.18 61.93 -12.74
CA ILE A 322 13.02 62.45 -13.48
C ILE A 322 12.41 63.67 -12.78
N SER A 323 12.25 63.58 -11.45
CA SER A 323 11.70 64.65 -10.62
C SER A 323 12.57 65.90 -10.64
N ILE A 324 13.90 65.74 -10.63
CA ILE A 324 14.87 66.85 -10.71
C ILE A 324 14.76 67.61 -12.03
N GLN A 325 14.27 67.00 -13.12
CA GLN A 325 14.08 67.67 -14.41
C GLN A 325 12.75 68.41 -14.57
N ALA A 326 11.80 68.30 -13.61
CA ALA A 326 10.53 69.03 -13.67
C ALA A 326 10.70 70.56 -13.87
N PRO A 327 11.65 71.25 -13.21
CA PRO A 327 11.90 72.67 -13.45
C PRO A 327 12.35 72.99 -14.88
N LEU A 328 13.04 72.06 -15.57
CA LEU A 328 13.43 72.26 -16.97
C LEU A 328 12.21 72.22 -17.89
N LEU A 329 11.25 71.34 -17.63
CA LEU A 329 9.96 71.32 -18.32
C LEU A 329 9.16 72.60 -18.07
N GLU A 330 9.10 73.06 -16.81
CA GLU A 330 8.44 74.34 -16.47
C GLU A 330 9.09 75.51 -17.21
N ASN A 331 10.43 75.56 -17.28
CA ASN A 331 11.14 76.58 -18.05
C ASN A 331 10.81 76.52 -19.55
N VAL A 332 10.71 75.32 -20.15
CA VAL A 332 10.27 75.18 -21.55
C VAL A 332 8.85 75.73 -21.72
N ILE A 333 7.92 75.37 -20.83
CA ILE A 333 6.53 75.81 -20.90
C ILE A 333 6.44 77.34 -20.74
N GLU A 334 7.11 77.92 -19.76
CA GLU A 334 7.03 79.37 -19.47
C GLU A 334 7.71 80.19 -20.57
N ASN A 335 8.89 79.79 -21.06
CA ASN A 335 9.53 80.48 -22.20
C ASN A 335 8.67 80.36 -23.47
N THR A 336 8.02 79.22 -23.69
CA THR A 336 7.09 79.07 -24.82
C THR A 336 5.88 80.01 -24.64
N ARG A 337 5.35 80.13 -23.41
CA ARG A 337 4.26 81.04 -23.04
C ARG A 337 4.59 82.51 -23.26
N GLU A 338 5.80 82.94 -22.89
CA GLU A 338 6.27 84.30 -23.15
C GLU A 338 6.38 84.57 -24.66
N LEU A 339 6.86 83.60 -25.45
CA LEU A 339 6.92 83.73 -26.90
C LEU A 339 5.52 83.79 -27.56
N PHE A 340 4.52 83.11 -27.01
CA PHE A 340 3.13 83.24 -27.49
C PHE A 340 2.57 84.65 -27.38
N ALA A 341 3.06 85.47 -26.45
CA ALA A 341 2.60 86.86 -26.34
C ALA A 341 3.00 87.72 -27.56
N HIS A 342 4.00 87.28 -28.34
CA HIS A 342 4.59 88.02 -29.44
C HIS A 342 4.46 87.32 -30.82
N ILE A 343 3.81 86.15 -30.87
CA ILE A 343 3.65 85.30 -32.08
C ILE A 343 2.16 85.05 -32.35
N GLY A 344 1.74 85.08 -33.62
CA GLY A 344 0.38 84.73 -34.05
C GLY A 344 0.36 83.82 -35.29
N GLY A 345 -0.73 83.06 -35.48
CA GLY A 345 -0.93 82.22 -36.68
C GLY A 345 -0.35 80.81 -36.61
N SER A 346 0.18 80.30 -37.73
CA SER A 346 0.67 78.91 -37.88
C SER A 346 1.92 78.59 -37.08
N GLU A 347 2.74 79.59 -36.76
CA GLU A 347 4.02 79.43 -36.06
C GLU A 347 3.82 79.18 -34.56
N ALA A 348 2.86 79.90 -33.96
CA ALA A 348 2.38 79.64 -32.61
C ALA A 348 1.89 78.18 -32.49
N ILE A 349 1.13 77.68 -33.47
CA ILE A 349 0.64 76.30 -33.47
C ILE A 349 1.80 75.30 -33.52
N ALA A 350 2.78 75.49 -34.39
CA ALA A 350 3.94 74.60 -34.51
C ALA A 350 4.78 74.56 -33.22
N LEU A 351 5.02 75.72 -32.60
CA LEU A 351 5.75 75.83 -31.33
C LEU A 351 4.97 75.19 -30.18
N GLN A 352 3.64 75.38 -30.11
CA GLN A 352 2.76 74.75 -29.13
C GLN A 352 2.80 73.22 -29.24
N MET A 353 2.65 72.70 -30.47
CA MET A 353 2.66 71.26 -30.71
C MET A 353 3.97 70.62 -30.27
N ARG A 354 5.12 71.27 -30.49
CA ARG A 354 6.42 70.76 -30.04
C ARG A 354 6.54 70.76 -28.51
N THR A 355 6.12 71.83 -27.84
CA THR A 355 6.12 71.91 -26.38
C THR A 355 5.17 70.89 -25.76
N ASP A 356 3.98 70.70 -26.33
CA ASP A 356 3.02 69.69 -25.89
C ASP A 356 3.55 68.26 -26.10
N GLN A 357 4.27 67.99 -27.20
CA GLN A 357 4.94 66.70 -27.41
C GLN A 357 6.00 66.42 -26.35
N LEU A 358 6.84 67.40 -26.00
CA LEU A 358 7.86 67.24 -24.96
C LEU A 358 7.21 67.03 -23.58
N LYS A 359 6.15 67.79 -23.27
CA LYS A 359 5.37 67.63 -22.03
C LYS A 359 4.72 66.25 -21.95
N GLN A 360 4.11 65.78 -23.04
CA GLN A 360 3.50 64.46 -23.11
C GLN A 360 4.54 63.35 -22.92
N ARG A 361 5.71 63.46 -23.57
CA ARG A 361 6.82 62.51 -23.38
C ARG A 361 7.30 62.45 -21.93
N TYR A 362 7.48 63.61 -21.28
CA TYR A 362 7.84 63.67 -19.87
C TYR A 362 6.80 63.01 -18.97
N ASN A 363 5.51 63.33 -19.17
CA ASN A 363 4.43 62.73 -18.38
C ASN A 363 4.35 61.22 -18.60
N ASN A 364 4.44 60.75 -19.85
CA ASN A 364 4.44 59.31 -20.14
C ASN A 364 5.64 58.59 -19.46
N LEU A 365 6.81 59.23 -19.43
CA LEU A 365 7.99 58.70 -18.75
C LEU A 365 7.79 58.63 -17.23
N ALA A 366 7.22 59.67 -16.63
CA ALA A 366 6.88 59.69 -15.20
C ALA A 366 5.82 58.63 -14.85
N ASP A 367 4.76 58.52 -15.65
CA ASP A 367 3.70 57.51 -15.48
C ASP A 367 4.24 56.08 -15.62
N ASP A 368 5.14 55.82 -16.58
CA ASP A 368 5.81 54.50 -16.73
C ASP A 368 6.72 54.22 -15.53
N ALA A 369 7.41 55.23 -14.99
CA ALA A 369 8.26 55.08 -13.82
C ALA A 369 7.44 54.76 -12.55
N ASP A 370 6.34 55.48 -12.31
CA ASP A 370 5.40 55.22 -11.21
C ASP A 370 4.77 53.83 -11.33
N SER A 371 4.35 53.45 -12.54
CA SER A 371 3.82 52.11 -12.79
C SER A 371 4.86 51.01 -12.53
N LYS A 372 6.14 51.25 -12.85
CA LYS A 372 7.21 50.29 -12.55
C LYS A 372 7.43 50.23 -11.04
N ILE A 373 7.55 51.34 -10.31
CA ILE A 373 7.69 51.31 -8.84
C ILE A 373 6.61 50.43 -8.21
N ALA A 374 5.34 50.63 -8.56
CA ALA A 374 4.24 49.85 -8.00
C ALA A 374 4.33 48.34 -8.30
N ILE A 375 4.77 47.97 -9.52
CA ILE A 375 5.00 46.57 -9.89
C ILE A 375 6.18 45.98 -9.11
N TRP A 376 7.25 46.75 -8.95
CA TRP A 376 8.48 46.34 -8.26
C TRP A 376 8.27 46.16 -6.76
N GLU A 377 7.55 47.06 -6.09
CA GLU A 377 7.16 46.91 -4.67
C GLU A 377 6.32 45.65 -4.46
N LYS A 378 5.33 45.42 -5.34
CA LYS A 378 4.52 44.20 -5.30
C LYS A 378 5.38 42.94 -5.51
N ALA A 379 6.29 42.97 -6.48
CA ALA A 379 7.17 41.84 -6.78
C ALA A 379 8.13 41.54 -5.64
N LEU A 380 8.68 42.56 -4.97
CA LEU A 380 9.56 42.39 -3.81
C LEU A 380 8.83 41.65 -2.69
N THR A 381 7.63 42.09 -2.32
CA THR A 381 6.82 41.41 -1.29
C THR A 381 6.49 39.98 -1.68
N LEU A 382 6.15 39.72 -2.95
CA LEU A 382 5.89 38.36 -3.43
C LEU A 382 7.15 37.48 -3.37
N ALA A 383 8.30 38.00 -3.79
CA ALA A 383 9.56 37.26 -3.81
C ALA A 383 10.06 36.93 -2.39
N GLU A 384 9.92 37.86 -1.44
CA GLU A 384 10.28 37.64 -0.03
C GLU A 384 9.42 36.54 0.59
N ASN A 385 8.09 36.66 0.47
CA ASN A 385 7.16 35.64 0.97
C ASN A 385 7.36 34.28 0.29
N LEU A 386 7.73 34.27 -1.00
CA LEU A 386 8.05 33.04 -1.72
C LEU A 386 9.31 32.38 -1.16
N LEU A 387 10.39 33.13 -0.97
CA LEU A 387 11.66 32.61 -0.47
C LEU A 387 11.52 32.10 0.97
N ASP A 388 10.83 32.85 1.84
CA ASP A 388 10.59 32.45 3.23
C ASP A 388 9.76 31.17 3.28
N GLY A 389 8.66 31.11 2.54
CA GLY A 389 7.83 29.92 2.44
C GLY A 389 8.58 28.70 1.88
N GLN A 390 9.35 28.88 0.80
CA GLN A 390 10.17 27.80 0.23
C GLN A 390 11.21 27.28 1.21
N THR A 391 11.85 28.17 1.98
CA THR A 391 12.88 27.81 2.96
C THR A 391 12.28 27.05 4.14
N GLU A 392 11.16 27.53 4.68
CA GLU A 392 10.46 26.90 5.79
C GLU A 392 9.94 25.51 5.41
N LEU A 393 9.24 25.40 4.27
CA LEU A 393 8.71 24.11 3.81
C LEU A 393 9.83 23.11 3.51
N LYS A 394 10.92 23.56 2.86
CA LYS A 394 12.05 22.68 2.56
C LYS A 394 12.69 22.16 3.84
N LYS A 395 12.89 23.02 4.84
CA LYS A 395 13.41 22.61 6.14
C LYS A 395 12.48 21.58 6.82
N HIS A 396 11.17 21.83 6.82
CA HIS A 396 10.22 20.87 7.39
C HIS A 396 10.28 19.50 6.69
N LEU A 397 10.42 19.48 5.36
CA LEU A 397 10.60 18.23 4.61
C LEU A 397 11.93 17.55 4.92
N GLU A 398 13.01 18.30 5.11
CA GLU A 398 14.32 17.77 5.54
C GLU A 398 14.24 17.15 6.96
N ASP A 399 13.54 17.80 7.90
CA ASP A 399 13.29 17.29 9.25
C ASP A 399 12.48 15.97 9.18
N VAL A 400 11.44 15.91 8.33
CA VAL A 400 10.67 14.67 8.10
C VAL A 400 11.53 13.56 7.49
N GLU A 401 12.41 13.88 6.54
CA GLU A 401 13.34 12.89 5.97
C GLU A 401 14.34 12.36 7.02
N GLU A 402 14.81 13.22 7.93
CA GLU A 402 15.66 12.81 9.05
C GLU A 402 14.92 11.86 10.01
N ASP A 403 13.69 12.20 10.38
CA ASP A 403 12.82 11.34 11.18
C ASP A 403 12.59 9.99 10.49
N LEU A 404 12.29 10.01 9.18
CA LEU A 404 12.11 8.80 8.37
C LEU A 404 13.35 7.90 8.35
N GLN A 405 14.55 8.48 8.32
CA GLN A 405 15.82 7.72 8.37
C GLN A 405 16.07 7.11 9.76
N ASN A 406 15.67 7.82 10.82
CA ASN A 406 15.87 7.39 12.20
C ASN A 406 14.76 6.47 12.73
N LEU A 407 13.65 6.30 12.01
CA LEU A 407 12.52 5.42 12.39
C LEU A 407 12.96 4.03 12.84
N SER A 408 13.93 3.39 12.17
CA SER A 408 14.35 2.04 12.54
C SER A 408 15.12 1.96 13.87
N GLN A 409 15.49 3.09 14.47
CA GLN A 409 16.25 3.16 15.73
C GLN A 409 15.34 3.30 16.97
N VAL A 410 14.08 3.64 16.77
CA VAL A 410 13.06 3.79 17.83
C VAL A 410 12.17 2.55 17.92
N SER A 411 11.53 2.39 19.07
CA SER A 411 10.62 1.27 19.33
C SER A 411 9.45 1.27 18.33
N LEU A 412 8.82 0.11 18.11
CA LEU A 412 7.71 0.02 17.16
C LEU A 412 6.56 0.97 17.52
N GLU A 413 6.27 1.14 18.81
CA GLU A 413 5.20 2.01 19.30
C GLU A 413 5.53 3.50 19.08
N GLU A 414 6.79 3.90 19.29
CA GLU A 414 7.28 5.24 18.92
C GLU A 414 7.24 5.45 17.40
N GLN A 415 7.54 4.43 16.59
CA GLN A 415 7.42 4.53 15.13
C GLN A 415 5.99 4.81 14.67
N PHE A 416 4.98 4.16 15.26
CA PHE A 416 3.57 4.44 14.98
C PHE A 416 3.20 5.87 15.33
N GLN A 417 3.62 6.34 16.51
CA GLN A 417 3.33 7.70 16.96
C GLN A 417 4.01 8.75 16.07
N LEU A 418 5.28 8.53 15.72
CA LEU A 418 6.04 9.44 14.88
C LEU A 418 5.45 9.53 13.47
N ILE A 419 5.19 8.39 12.81
CA ILE A 419 4.55 8.39 11.48
C ILE A 419 3.17 9.03 11.51
N SER A 420 2.35 8.75 12.54
CA SER A 420 1.04 9.39 12.67
C SER A 420 1.14 10.91 12.86
N THR A 421 2.19 11.39 13.55
CA THR A 421 2.45 12.83 13.73
C THR A 421 2.86 13.45 12.40
N ILE A 422 3.82 12.85 11.70
CA ILE A 422 4.26 13.28 10.37
C ILE A 422 3.09 13.31 9.38
N GLU A 423 2.23 12.29 9.35
CA GLU A 423 1.04 12.27 8.49
C GLU A 423 0.08 13.43 8.78
N SER A 424 -0.08 13.80 10.05
CA SER A 424 -0.88 14.95 10.46
C SER A 424 -0.24 16.27 10.00
N ASP A 425 1.09 16.38 10.09
CA ASP A 425 1.85 17.59 9.74
C ASP A 425 1.97 17.81 8.22
N LEU A 426 1.88 16.74 7.42
CA LEU A 426 1.85 16.83 5.96
C LEU A 426 0.63 17.60 5.42
N GLY A 427 -0.47 17.66 6.18
CA GLY A 427 -1.66 18.44 5.81
C GLY A 427 -1.37 19.95 5.74
N PRO A 428 -0.97 20.58 6.86
CA PRO A 428 -0.52 21.98 6.88
C PRO A 428 0.62 22.28 5.88
N ALA A 429 1.59 21.37 5.75
CA ALA A 429 2.70 21.53 4.79
C ALA A 429 2.21 21.56 3.33
N ARG A 430 1.15 20.81 2.99
CA ARG A 430 0.50 20.86 1.68
C ARG A 430 -0.20 22.19 1.44
N GLU A 431 -0.92 22.72 2.44
CA GLU A 431 -1.56 24.04 2.34
C GLU A 431 -0.51 25.14 2.13
N GLN A 432 0.63 25.05 2.81
CA GLN A 432 1.77 25.95 2.61
C GLN A 432 2.35 25.84 1.20
N LEU A 433 2.50 24.63 0.66
CA LEU A 433 2.95 24.41 -0.73
C LEU A 433 1.99 25.04 -1.75
N GLU A 434 0.68 24.88 -1.56
CA GLU A 434 -0.34 25.48 -2.43
C GLU A 434 -0.27 27.02 -2.40
N SER A 435 -0.03 27.61 -1.23
CA SER A 435 0.22 29.04 -1.06
C SER A 435 1.50 29.51 -1.79
N ILE A 436 2.62 28.79 -1.62
CA ILE A 436 3.89 29.03 -2.31
C ILE A 436 3.70 28.97 -3.84
N GLN A 437 2.95 28.00 -4.35
CA GLN A 437 2.64 27.88 -5.77
C GLN A 437 1.81 29.05 -6.29
N LEU A 438 0.84 29.53 -5.51
CA LEU A 438 0.05 30.70 -5.86
C LEU A 438 0.93 31.96 -5.95
N ILE A 439 1.75 32.21 -4.93
CA ILE A 439 2.69 33.34 -4.89
C ILE A 439 3.68 33.25 -6.07
N SER A 440 4.22 32.06 -6.35
CA SER A 440 5.11 31.83 -7.50
C SER A 440 4.41 32.16 -8.82
N CYS A 441 3.16 31.72 -9.01
CA CYS A 441 2.38 32.04 -10.21
C CYS A 441 2.11 33.54 -10.35
N GLU A 442 1.84 34.23 -9.24
CA GLU A 442 1.67 35.69 -9.26
C GLU A 442 2.96 36.41 -9.67
N LEU A 443 4.11 36.00 -9.12
CA LEU A 443 5.42 36.57 -9.47
C LEU A 443 5.82 36.27 -10.92
N GLN A 444 5.54 35.07 -11.42
CA GLN A 444 5.74 34.68 -12.82
C GLN A 444 5.02 35.60 -13.82
N ARG A 445 3.84 36.13 -13.44
CA ARG A 445 3.07 37.04 -14.29
C ARG A 445 3.64 38.47 -14.36
N LEU A 446 4.55 38.82 -13.44
CA LEU A 446 5.14 40.16 -13.35
C LEU A 446 6.55 40.24 -13.96
N THR A 447 7.18 39.11 -14.26
CA THR A 447 8.55 39.03 -14.78
C THR A 447 8.59 38.63 -16.26
N THR A 448 9.78 38.55 -16.84
CA THR A 448 10.01 38.11 -18.22
C THR A 448 9.81 36.59 -18.36
N GLU A 449 9.47 36.13 -19.56
CA GLU A 449 9.18 34.70 -19.83
C GLU A 449 10.30 33.76 -19.38
N ASN A 450 11.57 34.16 -19.54
CA ASN A 450 12.72 33.35 -19.12
C ASN A 450 12.76 33.15 -17.60
N ARG A 451 12.55 34.23 -16.83
CA ARG A 451 12.56 34.20 -15.36
C ARG A 451 11.31 33.54 -14.79
N ALA A 452 10.17 33.73 -15.44
CA ALA A 452 8.94 33.01 -15.12
C ALA A 452 9.11 31.48 -15.27
N ASN A 453 9.76 31.05 -16.36
CA ASN A 453 10.09 29.64 -16.57
C ASN A 453 11.07 29.09 -15.52
N GLN A 454 11.99 29.91 -15.00
CA GLN A 454 12.87 29.51 -13.89
C GLN A 454 12.07 29.30 -12.59
N LEU A 455 11.22 30.26 -12.19
CA LEU A 455 10.34 30.13 -11.04
C LEU A 455 9.41 28.91 -11.13
N ALA A 456 8.87 28.64 -12.32
CA ALA A 456 8.03 27.47 -12.56
C ALA A 456 8.79 26.15 -12.35
N LYS A 457 10.07 26.09 -12.74
CA LYS A 457 10.93 24.92 -12.49
C LYS A 457 11.20 24.74 -10.99
N GLU A 458 11.61 25.81 -10.30
CA GLU A 458 11.88 25.78 -8.85
C GLU A 458 10.63 25.34 -8.06
N SER A 459 9.46 25.87 -8.42
CA SER A 459 8.17 25.48 -7.82
C SER A 459 7.80 24.02 -8.12
N ALA A 460 8.05 23.54 -9.34
CA ALA A 460 7.80 22.14 -9.71
C ALA A 460 8.76 21.16 -9.02
N GLU A 461 10.01 21.56 -8.79
CA GLU A 461 10.99 20.78 -8.04
C GLU A 461 10.58 20.62 -6.58
N LEU A 462 10.15 21.70 -5.92
CA LEU A 462 9.62 21.64 -4.55
C LEU A 462 8.36 20.77 -4.45
N LEU A 463 7.44 20.85 -5.42
CA LEU A 463 6.27 19.96 -5.49
C LEU A 463 6.67 18.49 -5.62
N ARG A 464 7.67 18.18 -6.48
CA ARG A 464 8.17 16.81 -6.63
C ARG A 464 8.82 16.31 -5.34
N TYR A 465 9.56 17.18 -4.66
CA TYR A 465 10.19 16.85 -3.38
C TYR A 465 9.14 16.53 -2.31
N PHE A 466 8.14 17.41 -2.13
CA PHE A 466 7.01 17.17 -1.22
C PHE A 466 6.30 15.84 -1.53
N ASN A 467 5.93 15.60 -2.79
CA ASN A 467 5.23 14.37 -3.17
C ASN A 467 6.09 13.12 -2.94
N SER A 468 7.40 13.21 -3.14
CA SER A 468 8.33 12.10 -2.86
C SER A 468 8.35 11.75 -1.37
N VAL A 469 8.46 12.76 -0.50
CA VAL A 469 8.44 12.57 0.96
C VAL A 469 7.08 12.03 1.40
N ALA A 470 5.98 12.64 0.94
CA ALA A 470 4.62 12.19 1.24
C ALA A 470 4.38 10.73 0.82
N ASP A 471 4.82 10.33 -0.38
CA ASP A 471 4.71 8.94 -0.86
C ASP A 471 5.48 7.96 0.04
N ILE A 472 6.65 8.35 0.56
CA ILE A 472 7.43 7.52 1.48
C ILE A 472 6.68 7.39 2.81
N VAL A 473 6.19 8.49 3.38
CA VAL A 473 5.41 8.50 4.62
C VAL A 473 4.17 7.61 4.49
N THR A 474 3.37 7.78 3.43
CA THR A 474 2.15 6.97 3.21
C THR A 474 2.47 5.48 3.08
N LYS A 475 3.48 5.12 2.28
CA LYS A 475 3.90 3.71 2.17
C LYS A 475 4.36 3.15 3.52
N ARG A 476 5.03 3.97 4.33
CA ARG A 476 5.50 3.59 5.66
C ARG A 476 4.35 3.36 6.62
N ALA A 477 3.36 4.26 6.64
CA ALA A 477 2.14 4.14 7.42
C ALA A 477 1.35 2.88 7.06
N GLU A 478 1.16 2.61 5.76
CA GLU A 478 0.47 1.40 5.30
C GLU A 478 1.15 0.11 5.76
N LEU A 479 2.48 0.06 5.67
CA LEU A 479 3.28 -1.09 6.11
C LEU A 479 3.18 -1.31 7.61
N LEU A 480 3.27 -0.23 8.40
CA LEU A 480 3.08 -0.25 9.84
C LEU A 480 1.67 -0.77 10.19
N SER A 481 0.60 -0.15 9.68
CA SER A 481 -0.78 -0.59 9.94
C SER A 481 -1.09 -2.01 9.48
N LYS A 482 -0.42 -2.50 8.44
CA LYS A 482 -0.53 -3.90 8.01
C LYS A 482 0.15 -4.83 9.02
N ALA A 483 1.38 -4.50 9.42
CA ALA A 483 2.15 -5.30 10.38
C ALA A 483 1.47 -5.36 11.75
N GLU A 484 0.88 -4.25 12.23
CA GLU A 484 0.08 -4.22 13.46
C GLU A 484 -1.12 -5.15 13.39
N ARG A 485 -1.95 -5.03 12.34
CA ARG A 485 -3.13 -5.88 12.19
C ARG A 485 -2.77 -7.36 12.12
N GLN A 486 -1.72 -7.70 11.38
CA GLN A 486 -1.27 -9.08 11.25
C GLN A 486 -0.67 -9.61 12.55
N SER A 487 0.18 -8.83 13.22
CA SER A 487 0.76 -9.24 14.50
C SER A 487 -0.33 -9.41 15.56
N ARG A 488 -1.25 -8.45 15.71
CA ARG A 488 -2.40 -8.52 16.63
C ARG A 488 -3.22 -9.80 16.43
N LEU A 489 -3.59 -10.10 15.19
CA LEU A 489 -4.34 -11.32 14.87
C LEU A 489 -3.59 -12.59 15.31
N ILE A 490 -2.27 -12.65 15.06
CA ILE A 490 -1.46 -13.79 15.48
C ILE A 490 -1.37 -13.86 17.01
N PHE A 491 -1.19 -12.73 17.69
CA PHE A 491 -1.17 -12.66 19.15
C PHE A 491 -2.47 -13.20 19.75
N ASP A 492 -3.63 -12.83 19.19
CA ASP A 492 -4.96 -13.26 19.63
C ASP A 492 -5.16 -14.77 19.39
N VAL A 493 -4.73 -15.30 18.24
CA VAL A 493 -4.83 -16.75 17.96
C VAL A 493 -3.88 -17.56 18.85
N LEU A 494 -2.67 -17.05 19.11
CA LEU A 494 -1.75 -17.69 20.04
C LEU A 494 -2.30 -17.68 21.48
N ASP A 495 -2.97 -16.62 21.92
CA ASP A 495 -3.65 -16.59 23.22
C ASP A 495 -4.76 -17.64 23.30
N PHE A 496 -5.60 -17.74 22.27
CA PHE A 496 -6.62 -18.79 22.20
C PHE A 496 -6.03 -20.19 22.36
N TRP A 497 -4.96 -20.52 21.63
CA TRP A 497 -4.32 -21.83 21.80
C TRP A 497 -3.62 -21.99 23.13
N ILE A 498 -3.04 -20.92 23.69
CA ILE A 498 -2.47 -20.96 25.03
C ILE A 498 -3.55 -21.37 26.04
N ASP A 499 -4.72 -20.74 25.98
CA ASP A 499 -5.83 -21.06 26.87
C ASP A 499 -6.35 -22.48 26.62
N TRP A 500 -6.55 -22.86 25.35
CA TRP A 500 -7.00 -24.21 24.98
C TRP A 500 -6.05 -25.32 25.45
N PHE A 501 -4.74 -25.18 25.22
CA PHE A 501 -3.75 -26.16 25.69
C PHE A 501 -3.73 -26.23 27.22
N ASN A 502 -3.84 -25.10 27.94
CA ASN A 502 -3.94 -25.11 29.40
C ASN A 502 -5.19 -25.88 29.88
N GLU A 503 -6.36 -25.64 29.27
CA GLU A 503 -7.60 -26.35 29.59
C GLU A 503 -7.47 -27.86 29.35
N VAL A 504 -6.87 -28.26 28.23
CA VAL A 504 -6.65 -29.68 27.89
C VAL A 504 -5.61 -30.32 28.83
N GLN A 505 -4.53 -29.62 29.18
CA GLN A 505 -3.58 -30.09 30.18
C GLN A 505 -4.27 -30.32 31.52
N GLU A 506 -5.09 -29.37 31.97
CA GLU A 506 -5.88 -29.51 33.20
C GLU A 506 -6.85 -30.69 33.12
N GLN A 507 -7.50 -30.90 31.98
CA GLN A 507 -8.38 -32.05 31.73
C GLN A 507 -7.63 -33.39 31.83
N ILE A 508 -6.42 -33.50 31.27
CA ILE A 508 -5.60 -34.73 31.32
C ILE A 508 -5.09 -34.99 32.74
N VAL A 509 -4.55 -33.95 33.40
CA VAL A 509 -3.99 -34.07 34.76
C VAL A 509 -5.07 -34.44 35.79
N ASN A 510 -6.29 -33.91 35.64
CA ASN A 510 -7.41 -34.19 36.53
C ASN A 510 -8.22 -35.43 36.11
N ALA A 511 -7.85 -36.12 35.03
CA ALA A 511 -8.58 -37.30 34.56
C ALA A 511 -8.54 -38.44 35.57
N GLU A 512 -9.69 -39.09 35.79
CA GLU A 512 -9.87 -40.18 36.75
C GLU A 512 -8.87 -41.32 36.52
N LYS A 513 -8.32 -41.96 37.55
CA LYS A 513 -7.37 -43.08 37.40
C LYS A 513 -7.92 -44.20 36.49
N PRO A 514 -7.04 -45.06 35.91
CA PRO A 514 -7.47 -46.20 35.09
C PRO A 514 -8.56 -47.01 35.77
N ALA A 515 -9.68 -47.21 35.06
CA ALA A 515 -10.80 -47.96 35.57
C ALA A 515 -10.45 -49.46 35.62
N VAL A 516 -10.87 -50.14 36.69
CA VAL A 516 -10.69 -51.60 36.85
C VAL A 516 -11.66 -52.40 35.97
N ASP A 517 -12.66 -51.73 35.38
CA ASP A 517 -13.61 -52.32 34.45
C ASP A 517 -13.19 -52.12 33.01
N ILE A 518 -13.13 -53.20 32.23
CA ILE A 518 -12.70 -53.20 30.83
C ILE A 518 -13.49 -52.23 29.96
N GLU A 519 -14.77 -51.99 30.21
CA GLU A 519 -15.56 -51.11 29.34
C GLU A 519 -15.39 -49.64 29.70
N GLN A 520 -15.32 -49.30 30.98
CA GLN A 520 -14.91 -47.98 31.45
C GLN A 520 -13.47 -47.69 31.04
N LEU A 521 -12.57 -48.68 31.11
CA LEU A 521 -11.18 -48.56 30.67
C LEU A 521 -11.10 -48.36 29.15
N LYS A 522 -11.89 -49.09 28.36
CA LYS A 522 -12.02 -48.85 26.91
C LYS A 522 -12.63 -47.50 26.58
N GLN A 523 -13.60 -47.05 27.37
CA GLN A 523 -14.20 -45.73 27.19
C GLN A 523 -13.19 -44.63 27.51
N GLN A 524 -12.47 -44.74 28.63
CA GLN A 524 -11.36 -43.84 28.98
C GLN A 524 -10.30 -43.84 27.86
N LEU A 525 -9.94 -45.00 27.32
CA LEU A 525 -9.01 -45.13 26.20
C LEU A 525 -9.53 -44.46 24.91
N LYS A 526 -10.82 -44.67 24.58
CA LYS A 526 -11.46 -44.07 23.41
C LYS A 526 -11.53 -42.55 23.53
N GLN A 527 -11.93 -42.04 24.69
CA GLN A 527 -11.99 -40.60 24.98
C GLN A 527 -10.60 -39.97 24.94
N GLN A 528 -9.59 -40.61 25.54
CA GLN A 528 -8.21 -40.12 25.50
C GLN A 528 -7.65 -40.11 24.06
N ARG A 529 -7.96 -41.12 23.23
CA ARG A 529 -7.55 -41.14 21.82
C ARG A 529 -8.21 -40.03 21.00
N GLN A 530 -9.50 -39.78 21.21
CA GLN A 530 -10.20 -38.65 20.59
C GLN A 530 -9.57 -37.31 21.00
N LEU A 531 -9.27 -37.13 22.30
CA LEU A 531 -8.58 -35.93 22.78
C LEU A 531 -7.19 -35.79 22.18
N ASN A 532 -6.43 -36.89 22.02
CA ASN A 532 -5.12 -36.86 21.36
C ASN A 532 -5.23 -36.51 19.86
N ASP A 533 -6.28 -36.96 19.16
CA ASP A 533 -6.54 -36.58 17.78
C ASP A 533 -6.86 -35.08 17.66
N GLU A 534 -7.63 -34.53 18.61
CA GLU A 534 -7.87 -33.08 18.72
C GLU A 534 -6.58 -32.31 18.99
N ILE A 535 -5.75 -32.74 19.96
CA ILE A 535 -4.43 -32.17 20.24
C ILE A 535 -3.54 -32.21 18.99
N ALA A 536 -3.53 -33.31 18.24
CA ALA A 536 -2.76 -33.43 17.02
C ALA A 536 -3.27 -32.48 15.92
N SER A 537 -4.59 -32.34 15.79
CA SER A 537 -5.22 -31.39 14.86
C SER A 537 -4.83 -29.94 15.19
N GLU A 538 -5.02 -29.52 16.43
CA GLU A 538 -4.67 -28.15 16.87
C GLU A 538 -3.16 -27.89 16.79
N ARG A 539 -2.31 -28.87 17.07
CA ARG A 539 -0.84 -28.77 16.85
C ARG A 539 -0.48 -28.55 15.38
N ASN A 540 -1.20 -29.19 14.46
CA ASN A 540 -0.99 -28.95 13.04
C ASN A 540 -1.42 -27.54 12.64
N GLY A 541 -2.56 -27.05 13.14
CA GLY A 541 -2.98 -25.65 12.99
C GLY A 541 -1.96 -24.65 13.53
N LEU A 542 -1.41 -24.93 14.72
CA LEU A 542 -0.34 -24.14 15.32
C LEU A 542 0.90 -24.09 14.43
N ARG A 543 1.30 -25.21 13.80
CA ARG A 543 2.46 -25.23 12.89
C ARG A 543 2.26 -24.27 11.71
N ASP A 544 1.07 -24.22 11.13
CA ASP A 544 0.76 -23.31 10.03
C ASP A 544 0.81 -21.84 10.48
N MET A 545 0.28 -21.55 11.67
CA MET A 545 0.36 -20.21 12.25
C MET A 545 1.78 -19.80 12.64
N ILE A 546 2.62 -20.73 13.09
CA ILE A 546 4.05 -20.47 13.33
C ILE A 546 4.74 -20.04 12.04
N ALA A 547 4.39 -20.65 10.90
CA ALA A 547 4.93 -20.26 9.61
C ALA A 547 4.48 -18.84 9.22
N GLU A 548 3.24 -18.47 9.50
CA GLU A 548 2.72 -17.12 9.26
C GLU A 548 3.33 -16.09 10.22
N ALA A 549 3.42 -16.40 11.51
CA ALA A 549 4.12 -15.62 12.53
C ALA A 549 5.58 -15.38 12.16
N SER A 550 6.26 -16.38 11.61
CA SER A 550 7.64 -16.25 11.13
C SER A 550 7.77 -15.30 9.93
N LYS A 551 6.74 -15.21 9.06
CA LYS A 551 6.73 -14.20 7.97
C LYS A 551 6.55 -12.81 8.55
N VAL A 552 5.56 -12.62 9.42
CA VAL A 552 5.27 -11.33 10.06
C VAL A 552 6.46 -10.85 10.91
N ALA A 553 7.11 -11.75 11.64
CA ALA A 553 8.34 -11.47 12.39
C ALA A 553 9.49 -10.99 11.48
N ARG A 554 9.66 -11.58 10.28
CA ARG A 554 10.65 -11.11 9.31
C ARG A 554 10.28 -9.74 8.74
N ASP A 555 9.00 -9.52 8.42
CA ASP A 555 8.52 -8.25 7.89
C ASP A 555 8.69 -7.12 8.92
N LEU A 556 8.41 -7.37 10.20
CA LEU A 556 8.67 -6.47 11.32
C LEU A 556 10.15 -6.12 11.47
N ASN A 557 11.05 -7.10 11.29
CA ASN A 557 12.49 -6.87 11.43
C ASN A 557 13.10 -6.13 10.24
N LEU A 558 12.91 -6.67 9.03
CA LEU A 558 13.54 -6.17 7.80
C LEU A 558 12.98 -4.81 7.39
N THR A 559 11.68 -4.61 7.61
CA THR A 559 10.99 -3.42 7.13
C THR A 559 10.90 -2.40 8.24
N LEU A 560 10.51 -2.80 9.46
CA LEU A 560 10.15 -1.87 10.52
C LEU A 560 11.25 -1.67 11.57
N GLY A 561 12.37 -2.41 11.54
CA GLY A 561 13.43 -2.27 12.56
C GLY A 561 12.97 -2.58 13.99
N GLY A 562 11.75 -3.09 14.16
CA GLY A 562 11.12 -3.37 15.46
C GLY A 562 11.62 -4.69 16.03
N GLN A 563 12.84 -4.69 16.58
CA GLN A 563 13.41 -5.89 17.23
C GLN A 563 12.54 -6.35 18.40
N GLU A 564 11.98 -5.43 19.19
CA GLU A 564 11.16 -5.75 20.36
C GLU A 564 9.83 -6.44 19.97
N GLY A 565 9.12 -5.92 18.96
CA GLY A 565 7.87 -6.51 18.49
C GLY A 565 8.08 -7.88 17.85
N GLN A 566 9.20 -8.05 17.12
CA GLN A 566 9.62 -9.34 16.59
C GLN A 566 9.94 -10.33 17.72
N GLU A 567 10.73 -9.92 18.71
CA GLU A 567 11.16 -10.76 19.82
C GLU A 567 9.95 -11.19 20.68
N ALA A 568 9.03 -10.27 20.98
CA ALA A 568 7.80 -10.57 21.70
C ALA A 568 6.95 -11.63 20.97
N LEU A 569 6.79 -11.50 19.64
CA LEU A 569 6.05 -12.46 18.83
C LEU A 569 6.72 -13.83 18.82
N LEU A 570 8.04 -13.89 18.60
CA LEU A 570 8.80 -15.14 18.58
C LEU A 570 8.80 -15.85 19.94
N ASN A 571 8.93 -15.08 21.04
CA ASN A 571 8.85 -15.63 22.39
C ASN A 571 7.47 -16.23 22.69
N LYS A 572 6.39 -15.58 22.24
CA LYS A 572 5.03 -16.12 22.41
C LYS A 572 4.78 -17.36 21.55
N VAL A 573 5.29 -17.38 20.32
CA VAL A 573 5.30 -18.56 19.44
C VAL A 573 5.99 -19.74 20.12
N GLU A 574 7.21 -19.54 20.63
CA GLU A 574 7.97 -20.63 21.25
C GLU A 574 7.28 -21.10 22.55
N ARG A 575 6.72 -20.19 23.35
CA ARG A 575 5.91 -20.55 24.53
C ARG A 575 4.71 -21.44 24.15
N THR A 576 3.96 -21.05 23.13
CA THR A 576 2.76 -21.79 22.69
C THR A 576 3.15 -23.16 22.14
N LYS A 577 4.22 -23.22 21.33
CA LYS A 577 4.77 -24.46 20.79
C LYS A 577 5.21 -25.42 21.91
N LYS A 578 5.95 -24.92 22.90
CA LYS A 578 6.39 -25.73 24.05
C LYS A 578 5.19 -26.30 24.81
N MET A 579 4.17 -25.48 25.05
CA MET A 579 2.97 -25.94 25.74
C MET A 579 2.20 -27.00 24.94
N ALA A 580 2.14 -26.86 23.62
CA ALA A 580 1.54 -27.84 22.74
C ALA A 580 2.30 -29.19 22.73
N GLU A 581 3.64 -29.13 22.81
CA GLU A 581 4.51 -30.32 22.98
C GLU A 581 4.26 -31.00 24.32
N GLU A 582 4.30 -30.25 25.43
CA GLU A 582 4.02 -30.76 26.79
C GLU A 582 2.61 -31.37 26.90
N THR A 583 1.59 -30.75 26.30
CA THR A 583 0.21 -31.27 26.30
C THR A 583 0.12 -32.62 25.58
N ALA A 584 0.81 -32.76 24.46
CA ALA A 584 0.82 -34.02 23.71
C ALA A 584 1.62 -35.11 24.41
N GLU A 585 2.70 -34.77 25.10
CA GLU A 585 3.44 -35.69 25.96
C GLU A 585 2.54 -36.22 27.08
N LEU A 586 1.84 -35.34 27.81
CA LEU A 586 0.87 -35.73 28.84
C LEU A 586 -0.24 -36.64 28.29
N GLY A 587 -0.79 -36.31 27.11
CA GLY A 587 -1.80 -37.13 26.46
C GLY A 587 -1.28 -38.52 26.04
N SER A 588 -0.02 -38.60 25.59
CA SER A 588 0.66 -39.84 25.24
C SER A 588 0.97 -40.69 26.48
N GLU A 589 1.51 -40.09 27.54
CA GLU A 589 1.79 -40.75 28.81
C GLU A 589 0.51 -41.36 29.40
N ARG A 590 -0.57 -40.57 29.42
CA ARG A 590 -1.86 -41.04 29.90
C ARG A 590 -2.45 -42.18 29.07
N THR A 591 -2.25 -42.14 27.75
CA THR A 591 -2.66 -43.24 26.86
C THR A 591 -1.88 -44.51 27.20
N ALA A 592 -0.56 -44.40 27.41
CA ALA A 592 0.28 -45.53 27.78
C ALA A 592 -0.15 -46.15 29.13
N GLU A 593 -0.51 -45.35 30.13
CA GLU A 593 -1.04 -45.84 31.41
C GLU A 593 -2.33 -46.67 31.24
N LEU A 594 -3.26 -46.19 30.41
CA LEU A 594 -4.53 -46.89 30.15
C LEU A 594 -4.33 -48.17 29.32
N GLU A 595 -3.40 -48.16 28.34
CA GLU A 595 -3.07 -49.34 27.54
C GLU A 595 -2.40 -50.43 28.37
N GLN A 596 -1.52 -50.07 29.30
CA GLN A 596 -0.84 -51.02 30.19
C GLN A 596 -1.84 -51.83 31.03
N GLU A 597 -2.77 -51.17 31.73
CA GLU A 597 -3.79 -51.84 32.56
C GLU A 597 -4.72 -52.74 31.71
N TYR A 598 -5.00 -52.36 30.46
CA TYR A 598 -5.80 -53.18 29.54
C TYR A 598 -5.05 -54.46 29.11
N THR A 599 -3.72 -54.36 28.89
CA THR A 599 -2.89 -55.53 28.56
C THR A 599 -2.75 -56.50 29.73
N GLU A 600 -2.60 -56.01 30.97
CA GLU A 600 -2.40 -56.86 32.14
C GLU A 600 -3.58 -57.80 32.42
N LEU A 601 -4.84 -57.35 32.21
CA LEU A 601 -6.03 -58.20 32.39
C LEU A 601 -6.17 -59.29 31.30
N ASN A 602 -5.86 -58.98 30.04
CA ASN A 602 -5.87 -59.97 28.95
C ASN A 602 -4.73 -60.98 29.10
N ASP A 603 -3.52 -60.51 29.43
CA ASP A 603 -2.35 -61.36 29.65
C ASP A 603 -2.56 -62.32 30.82
N TYR A 604 -3.30 -61.89 31.85
CA TYR A 604 -3.68 -62.73 32.99
C TYR A 604 -4.56 -63.91 32.56
N MET A 605 -5.62 -63.66 31.79
CA MET A 605 -6.52 -64.70 31.28
C MET A 605 -5.81 -65.65 30.31
N ASP A 606 -5.03 -65.11 29.37
CA ASP A 606 -4.19 -65.88 28.46
C ASP A 606 -3.17 -66.75 29.21
N GLY A 607 -2.72 -66.31 30.39
CA GLY A 607 -1.82 -67.04 31.28
C GLY A 607 -2.42 -68.36 31.78
N PHE A 608 -3.63 -68.33 32.33
CA PHE A 608 -4.31 -69.54 32.82
C PHE A 608 -4.73 -70.48 31.71
N GLU A 609 -5.13 -69.97 30.55
CA GLU A 609 -5.43 -70.81 29.38
C GLU A 609 -4.18 -71.55 28.90
N ARG A 610 -3.03 -70.87 28.87
CA ARG A 610 -1.74 -71.50 28.57
C ARG A 610 -1.38 -72.55 29.61
N GLU A 611 -1.58 -72.26 30.89
CA GLU A 611 -1.29 -73.20 31.98
C GLU A 611 -2.21 -74.43 31.95
N LEU A 612 -3.50 -74.25 31.62
CA LEU A 612 -4.46 -75.34 31.38
C LEU A 612 -4.03 -76.22 30.20
N CYS A 613 -3.59 -75.61 29.09
CA CYS A 613 -3.08 -76.35 27.93
C CYS A 613 -1.76 -77.09 28.23
N ALA A 614 -0.94 -76.55 29.14
CA ALA A 614 0.32 -77.15 29.56
C ALA A 614 0.16 -78.29 30.57
N CYS A 615 -1.02 -78.46 31.18
CA CYS A 615 -1.27 -79.52 32.14
C CYS A 615 -1.28 -80.91 31.47
N ASP A 616 -0.52 -81.85 32.03
CA ASP A 616 -0.44 -83.23 31.53
C ASP A 616 -1.82 -83.93 31.51
N PRO A 617 -2.09 -84.85 30.56
CA PRO A 617 -3.37 -85.56 30.49
C PRO A 617 -3.57 -86.50 31.69
N ILE A 618 -4.79 -86.58 32.22
CA ILE A 618 -5.13 -87.44 33.36
C ILE A 618 -5.58 -88.82 32.87
N THR A 619 -5.08 -89.88 33.49
CA THR A 619 -5.61 -91.24 33.29
C THR A 619 -5.64 -92.03 34.60
N THR A 620 -6.41 -93.10 34.61
CA THR A 620 -6.48 -94.05 35.73
C THR A 620 -5.20 -94.88 35.91
N GLY A 621 -4.37 -95.00 34.87
CA GLY A 621 -3.11 -95.76 34.89
C GLY A 621 -1.91 -95.03 35.50
N MET A 622 -2.09 -93.77 35.95
CA MET A 622 -1.03 -92.99 36.57
C MET A 622 -0.80 -93.40 38.03
N PRO A 623 0.45 -93.30 38.54
CA PRO A 623 0.73 -93.49 39.96
C PRO A 623 0.00 -92.47 40.84
N ALA A 624 -0.54 -92.92 41.97
CA ALA A 624 -1.24 -92.07 42.93
C ALA A 624 -0.41 -90.84 43.38
N LYS A 625 0.91 -90.97 43.49
CA LYS A 625 1.82 -89.86 43.81
C LYS A 625 1.83 -88.77 42.73
N VAL A 626 1.81 -89.15 41.45
CA VAL A 626 1.77 -88.22 40.31
C VAL A 626 0.40 -87.53 40.24
N LEU A 627 -0.66 -88.31 40.39
CA LEU A 627 -2.03 -87.77 40.44
C LEU A 627 -2.23 -86.80 41.62
N LEU A 628 -1.63 -87.08 42.79
CA LEU A 628 -1.65 -86.15 43.94
C LEU A 628 -0.90 -84.85 43.66
N ALA A 629 0.26 -84.92 42.99
CA ALA A 629 1.01 -83.72 42.60
C ALA A 629 0.21 -82.86 41.60
N GLN A 630 -0.40 -83.50 40.59
CA GLN A 630 -1.28 -82.82 39.63
C GLN A 630 -2.53 -82.25 40.32
N GLN A 631 -3.13 -82.93 41.30
CA GLN A 631 -4.25 -82.42 42.09
C GLN A 631 -3.87 -81.19 42.91
N GLN A 632 -2.70 -81.20 43.55
CA GLN A 632 -2.20 -80.05 44.31
C GLN A 632 -1.96 -78.84 43.40
N HIS A 633 -1.36 -79.06 42.23
CA HIS A 633 -1.14 -78.00 41.24
C HIS A 633 -2.47 -77.42 40.71
N ASN A 634 -3.41 -78.30 40.32
CA ASN A 634 -4.75 -77.93 39.88
C ASN A 634 -5.50 -77.10 40.93
N ASN A 635 -5.42 -77.50 42.21
CA ASN A 635 -6.06 -76.77 43.30
C ASN A 635 -5.40 -75.40 43.56
N ASN A 636 -4.07 -75.28 43.40
CA ASN A 636 -3.37 -74.01 43.53
C ASN A 636 -3.81 -73.03 42.42
N ILE A 637 -3.81 -73.50 41.16
CA ILE A 637 -4.29 -72.68 40.04
C ILE A 637 -5.75 -72.28 40.24
N LEU A 638 -6.63 -73.21 40.63
CA LEU A 638 -8.03 -72.91 40.89
C LEU A 638 -8.21 -71.85 42.00
N GLN A 639 -7.39 -71.89 43.06
CA GLN A 639 -7.39 -70.84 44.09
C GLN A 639 -6.90 -69.49 43.54
N GLN A 640 -5.89 -69.49 42.68
CA GLN A 640 -5.39 -68.26 42.03
C GLN A 640 -6.46 -67.65 41.11
N ILE A 641 -7.10 -68.44 40.26
CA ILE A 641 -8.21 -67.98 39.39
C ILE A 641 -9.37 -67.44 40.26
N GLN A 642 -9.79 -68.17 41.29
CA GLN A 642 -10.87 -67.74 42.18
C GLN A 642 -10.54 -66.45 42.95
N SER A 643 -9.27 -66.22 43.29
CA SER A 643 -8.84 -64.99 43.96
C SER A 643 -9.09 -63.74 43.12
N GLN A 644 -9.19 -63.87 41.79
CA GLN A 644 -9.47 -62.77 40.86
C GLN A 644 -10.94 -62.61 40.48
N ARG A 645 -11.84 -63.46 40.98
CA ARG A 645 -13.29 -63.29 40.78
C ARG A 645 -13.83 -61.91 41.19
N PRO A 646 -13.30 -61.21 42.22
CA PRO A 646 -13.67 -59.82 42.49
C PRO A 646 -13.38 -58.85 41.35
N MET A 647 -12.34 -59.08 40.54
CA MET A 647 -12.00 -58.26 39.38
C MET A 647 -13.06 -58.39 38.28
N VAL A 648 -13.47 -59.62 37.97
CA VAL A 648 -14.55 -59.91 36.99
C VAL A 648 -15.92 -59.42 37.48
N ASN A 649 -16.26 -59.61 38.76
CA ASN A 649 -17.53 -59.09 39.32
C ASN A 649 -17.56 -57.55 39.32
N LYS A 650 -16.41 -56.90 39.50
CA LYS A 650 -16.30 -55.45 39.45
C LYS A 650 -16.44 -54.94 38.01
N PHE A 651 -15.86 -55.67 37.05
CA PHE A 651 -16.07 -55.48 35.62
C PHE A 651 -17.56 -55.55 35.25
N GLU A 652 -18.26 -56.66 35.50
CA GLU A 652 -19.70 -56.78 35.16
C GLU A 652 -20.59 -55.65 35.73
N ARG A 653 -20.31 -55.18 36.96
CA ARG A 653 -21.04 -54.07 37.58
C ARG A 653 -20.85 -52.75 36.85
N ASN A 654 -19.64 -52.50 36.38
CA ASN A 654 -19.30 -51.26 35.73
C ASN A 654 -19.82 -51.26 34.27
N VAL A 655 -19.80 -52.41 33.57
CA VAL A 655 -20.53 -52.56 32.30
C VAL A 655 -22.02 -52.31 32.48
N ALA A 656 -22.63 -52.86 33.54
CA ALA A 656 -24.05 -52.63 33.81
C ALA A 656 -24.38 -51.14 34.01
N ALA A 657 -23.51 -50.39 34.70
CA ALA A 657 -23.68 -48.94 34.87
C ALA A 657 -23.48 -48.15 33.55
N LEU A 658 -22.52 -48.56 32.71
CA LEU A 658 -22.28 -47.91 31.41
C LEU A 658 -23.40 -48.13 30.40
N ARG A 659 -24.02 -49.30 30.42
CA ARG A 659 -25.18 -49.62 29.58
C ARG A 659 -26.34 -48.65 29.79
N GLU A 660 -26.52 -48.12 31.00
CA GLU A 660 -27.57 -47.13 31.30
C GLU A 660 -27.29 -45.73 30.68
N LEU A 661 -26.06 -45.48 30.22
CA LEU A 661 -25.59 -44.18 29.75
C LEU A 661 -25.25 -44.14 28.25
N CYS A 662 -25.28 -45.28 27.56
CA CYS A 662 -24.85 -45.42 26.16
C CYS A 662 -26.02 -45.55 25.17
N SER A 663 -25.71 -45.43 23.87
CA SER A 663 -26.68 -45.66 22.78
C SER A 663 -27.07 -47.15 22.70
N GLU A 664 -28.24 -47.50 22.15
CA GLU A 664 -28.70 -48.91 22.04
C GLU A 664 -27.68 -49.84 21.34
N ILE A 665 -26.91 -49.32 20.37
CA ILE A 665 -25.89 -50.09 19.65
C ILE A 665 -24.68 -50.35 20.55
N ASP A 666 -24.21 -49.31 21.24
CA ASP A 666 -23.08 -49.43 22.16
C ASP A 666 -23.47 -50.29 23.38
N GLU A 667 -24.71 -50.18 23.87
CA GLU A 667 -25.24 -51.02 24.93
C GLU A 667 -25.17 -52.52 24.57
N GLN A 668 -25.53 -52.89 23.33
CA GLN A 668 -25.43 -54.27 22.85
C GLN A 668 -23.98 -54.75 22.72
N ASN A 669 -23.09 -53.88 22.22
CA ASN A 669 -21.66 -54.20 22.11
C ASN A 669 -21.01 -54.42 23.48
N LEU A 670 -21.30 -53.51 24.44
CA LEU A 670 -20.87 -53.59 25.83
C LEU A 670 -21.36 -54.88 26.51
N LYS A 671 -22.63 -55.23 26.29
CA LYS A 671 -23.22 -56.46 26.79
C LYS A 671 -22.51 -57.69 26.24
N GLN A 672 -22.28 -57.75 24.92
CA GLN A 672 -21.60 -58.89 24.29
C GLN A 672 -20.17 -59.06 24.79
N ILE A 673 -19.44 -57.97 25.00
CA ILE A 673 -18.07 -58.06 25.52
C ILE A 673 -18.07 -58.52 26.97
N SER A 674 -18.98 -58.01 27.80
CA SER A 674 -19.08 -58.44 29.19
C SER A 674 -19.41 -59.92 29.30
N GLU A 675 -20.35 -60.39 28.49
CA GLU A 675 -20.72 -61.80 28.38
C GLU A 675 -19.50 -62.63 27.96
N ASN A 676 -18.76 -62.22 26.92
CA ASN A 676 -17.57 -62.97 26.47
C ASN A 676 -16.48 -63.10 27.55
N VAL A 677 -16.20 -62.03 28.33
CA VAL A 677 -15.17 -62.06 29.38
C VAL A 677 -15.63 -62.88 30.58
N ALA A 678 -16.91 -62.76 30.96
CA ALA A 678 -17.51 -63.56 32.03
C ALA A 678 -17.54 -65.05 31.66
N ASP A 679 -17.99 -65.37 30.45
CA ASP A 679 -18.04 -66.74 29.92
C ASP A 679 -16.63 -67.34 29.88
N ARG A 680 -15.64 -66.61 29.37
CA ARG A 680 -14.24 -67.07 29.31
C ARG A 680 -13.65 -67.35 30.71
N PHE A 681 -14.00 -66.53 31.71
CA PHE A 681 -13.59 -66.76 33.10
C PHE A 681 -14.28 -67.97 33.73
N GLU A 682 -15.59 -68.11 33.54
CA GLU A 682 -16.33 -69.26 34.04
C GLU A 682 -15.93 -70.57 33.36
N GLU A 683 -15.63 -70.55 32.06
CA GLU A 683 -15.09 -71.69 31.30
C GLU A 683 -13.76 -72.17 31.89
N LEU A 684 -12.85 -71.25 32.22
CA LEU A 684 -11.58 -71.58 32.90
C LEU A 684 -11.79 -72.20 34.28
N VAL A 685 -12.66 -71.58 35.10
CA VAL A 685 -13.00 -72.12 36.43
C VAL A 685 -13.58 -73.52 36.31
N HIS A 686 -14.51 -73.72 35.38
CA HIS A 686 -15.16 -75.00 35.13
C HIS A 686 -14.16 -76.04 34.65
N ALA A 687 -13.28 -75.71 33.70
CA ALA A 687 -12.29 -76.64 33.16
C ALA A 687 -11.33 -77.15 34.25
N PHE A 688 -10.86 -76.28 35.15
CA PHE A 688 -10.02 -76.69 36.28
C PHE A 688 -10.81 -77.46 37.36
N GLN A 689 -12.11 -77.20 37.54
CA GLN A 689 -12.96 -77.99 38.42
C GLN A 689 -13.18 -79.40 37.87
N GLU A 690 -13.58 -79.54 36.61
CA GLU A 690 -13.74 -80.82 35.93
C GLU A 690 -12.44 -81.62 35.95
N ARG A 691 -11.31 -80.96 35.67
CA ARG A 691 -9.99 -81.57 35.76
C ARG A 691 -9.70 -82.08 37.19
N GLY A 692 -10.09 -81.32 38.22
CA GLY A 692 -9.99 -81.72 39.63
C GLY A 692 -10.86 -82.92 39.99
N ASP A 693 -12.08 -82.99 39.46
CA ASP A 693 -12.99 -84.13 39.66
C ASP A 693 -12.42 -85.41 39.02
N VAL A 694 -11.88 -85.29 37.80
CA VAL A 694 -11.23 -86.40 37.09
C VAL A 694 -9.98 -86.89 37.83
N LEU A 695 -9.16 -85.98 38.38
CA LEU A 695 -8.01 -86.33 39.22
C LEU A 695 -8.44 -87.07 40.49
N THR A 696 -9.49 -86.62 41.16
CA THR A 696 -10.04 -87.26 42.36
C THR A 696 -10.55 -88.67 42.05
N SER A 697 -11.35 -88.82 41.00
CA SER A 697 -11.86 -90.12 40.55
C SER A 697 -10.73 -91.09 40.15
N SER A 698 -9.69 -90.58 39.47
CA SER A 698 -8.53 -91.38 39.06
C SER A 698 -7.68 -91.83 40.27
N LEU A 699 -7.52 -90.96 41.28
CA LEU A 699 -6.86 -91.29 42.54
C LEU A 699 -7.58 -92.42 43.29
N GLU A 700 -8.91 -92.34 43.40
CA GLU A 700 -9.72 -93.38 44.01
C GLU A 700 -9.59 -94.71 43.28
N HIS A 701 -9.64 -94.70 41.94
CA HIS A 701 -9.49 -95.90 41.13
C HIS A 701 -8.12 -96.56 41.32
N SER A 702 -7.04 -95.76 41.34
CA SER A 702 -5.66 -96.22 41.57
C SER A 702 -5.51 -96.89 42.95
N ALA A 703 -6.07 -96.28 44.00
CA ALA A 703 -6.04 -96.82 45.36
C ALA A 703 -6.83 -98.13 45.49
N GLN A 704 -8.08 -98.17 44.99
CA GLN A 704 -8.95 -99.34 45.09
C GLN A 704 -8.38 -100.58 44.37
N LEU A 705 -7.73 -100.40 43.23
CA LEU A 705 -7.10 -101.50 42.50
C LEU A 705 -5.95 -102.13 43.30
N GLY A 706 -5.08 -101.30 43.89
CA GLY A 706 -3.99 -101.76 44.74
C GLY A 706 -4.45 -102.59 45.93
N ASP A 707 -5.50 -102.13 46.62
CA ASP A 707 -6.08 -102.81 47.79
C ASP A 707 -6.76 -104.13 47.42
N ARG A 708 -7.52 -104.16 46.31
CA ARG A 708 -8.18 -105.39 45.85
C ARG A 708 -7.17 -106.49 45.46
N LEU A 709 -6.06 -106.12 44.81
CA LEU A 709 -4.97 -107.05 44.49
C LEU A 709 -4.34 -107.63 45.75
N ASN A 710 -4.03 -106.80 46.74
CA ASN A 710 -3.45 -107.24 48.01
C ASN A 710 -4.40 -108.17 48.78
N MET A 711 -5.69 -107.84 48.81
CA MET A 711 -6.70 -108.67 49.46
C MET A 711 -6.81 -110.05 48.81
N LEU A 712 -6.85 -110.12 47.47
CA LEU A 712 -6.91 -111.40 46.76
C LEU A 712 -5.64 -112.24 46.96
N LEU A 713 -4.45 -111.63 46.92
CA LEU A 713 -3.18 -112.29 47.22
C LEU A 713 -3.17 -112.88 48.64
N SER A 714 -3.63 -112.12 49.64
CA SER A 714 -3.73 -112.57 51.03
C SER A 714 -4.71 -113.75 51.16
N ASN A 715 -5.88 -113.67 50.52
CA ASN A 715 -6.88 -114.73 50.54
C ASN A 715 -6.35 -116.03 49.91
N LEU A 716 -5.64 -115.95 48.78
CA LEU A 716 -5.04 -117.12 48.12
C LEU A 716 -3.92 -117.73 48.97
N SER A 717 -3.08 -116.90 49.59
CA SER A 717 -2.02 -117.36 50.47
C SER A 717 -2.58 -118.07 51.70
N ALA A 718 -3.63 -117.52 52.33
CA ALA A 718 -4.31 -118.16 53.45
C ALA A 718 -4.96 -119.51 53.07
N ALA A 719 -5.57 -119.59 51.87
CA ALA A 719 -6.15 -120.84 51.38
C ALA A 719 -5.09 -121.92 51.09
N LEU A 720 -3.91 -121.53 50.58
CA LEU A 720 -2.76 -122.41 50.39
C LEU A 720 -2.22 -122.97 51.71
N GLU A 721 -2.03 -122.10 52.71
CA GLU A 721 -1.61 -122.53 54.05
C GLU A 721 -2.62 -123.47 54.71
N GLN A 722 -3.91 -123.19 54.56
CA GLN A 722 -4.98 -124.05 55.05
C GLN A 722 -5.00 -125.43 54.36
N LEU A 723 -4.64 -125.51 53.08
CA LEU A 723 -4.55 -126.77 52.36
C LEU A 723 -3.29 -127.58 52.74
N HIS A 724 -2.16 -126.92 52.93
CA HIS A 724 -0.92 -127.59 53.37
C HIS A 724 -0.98 -128.09 54.81
N SER A 725 -1.80 -127.45 55.66
CA SER A 725 -2.00 -127.83 57.06
C SER A 725 -3.06 -128.92 57.27
N GLN A 726 -3.66 -129.44 56.20
CA GLN A 726 -4.60 -130.56 56.29
C GLN A 726 -3.92 -131.80 56.87
N GLU A 727 -4.67 -132.57 57.66
CA GLU A 727 -4.20 -133.86 58.22
C GLU A 727 -3.68 -134.78 57.10
N PRO A 728 -2.66 -135.62 57.33
CA PRO A 728 -2.19 -136.60 56.35
C PRO A 728 -3.32 -137.55 55.90
N PRO A 729 -3.17 -138.25 54.76
CA PRO A 729 -4.18 -139.20 54.31
C PRO A 729 -4.35 -140.30 55.36
N SER A 730 -5.59 -140.62 55.75
CA SER A 730 -5.83 -141.68 56.74
C SER A 730 -5.76 -143.06 56.09
N SER A 731 -5.43 -144.10 56.87
CA SER A 731 -5.55 -145.51 56.45
C SER A 731 -6.99 -146.02 56.49
N ARG A 732 -7.94 -145.23 57.02
CA ARG A 732 -9.33 -145.64 57.30
C ARG A 732 -10.31 -145.09 56.25
N PRO A 733 -11.06 -145.94 55.52
CA PRO A 733 -12.01 -145.51 54.48
C PRO A 733 -13.01 -144.41 54.87
N PRO A 734 -13.67 -144.40 56.05
CA PRO A 734 -14.63 -143.35 56.38
C PRO A 734 -13.98 -141.96 56.55
N ILE A 735 -12.72 -141.91 57.01
CA ILE A 735 -11.98 -140.66 57.17
C ILE A 735 -11.49 -140.16 55.80
N ILE A 736 -10.99 -141.07 54.93
CA ILE A 736 -10.60 -140.72 53.55
C ILE A 736 -11.81 -140.15 52.78
N ARG A 737 -13.01 -140.72 52.94
CA ARG A 737 -14.24 -140.20 52.31
C ARG A 737 -14.62 -138.81 52.81
N ARG A 738 -14.44 -138.53 54.12
CA ARG A 738 -14.61 -137.18 54.68
C ARG A 738 -13.59 -136.20 54.07
N GLN A 739 -12.32 -136.57 54.04
CA GLN A 739 -11.25 -135.75 53.45
C GLN A 739 -11.52 -135.48 51.95
N LEU A 740 -12.06 -136.44 51.19
CA LEU A 740 -12.50 -136.23 49.80
C LEU A 740 -13.68 -135.25 49.67
N ALA A 741 -14.67 -135.32 50.56
CA ALA A 741 -15.78 -134.37 50.59
C ALA A 741 -15.29 -132.94 50.91
N GLU A 742 -14.33 -132.81 51.82
CA GLU A 742 -13.66 -131.54 52.14
C GLU A 742 -12.90 -130.97 50.91
N MET A 743 -12.20 -131.82 50.14
CA MET A 743 -11.57 -131.40 48.89
C MET A 743 -12.59 -130.99 47.82
N SER A 744 -13.72 -131.69 47.70
CA SER A 744 -14.80 -131.31 46.77
C SER A 744 -15.36 -129.92 47.10
N ALA A 745 -15.60 -129.63 48.38
CA ALA A 745 -16.06 -128.32 48.82
C ALA A 745 -15.05 -127.21 48.52
N MET A 746 -13.74 -127.51 48.60
CA MET A 746 -12.69 -126.56 48.21
C MET A 746 -12.70 -126.28 46.70
N PHE A 747 -12.90 -127.30 45.85
CA PHE A 747 -13.01 -127.11 44.40
C PHE A 747 -14.23 -126.26 44.01
N ASP A 748 -15.37 -126.48 44.65
CA ASP A 748 -16.56 -125.65 44.43
C ASP A 748 -16.28 -124.19 44.78
N LEU A 749 -15.55 -123.94 45.87
CA LEU A 749 -15.13 -122.59 46.26
C LEU A 749 -14.14 -121.98 45.26
N LEU A 750 -13.17 -122.76 44.75
CA LEU A 750 -12.24 -122.32 43.71
C LEU A 750 -12.99 -121.93 42.42
N HIS A 751 -13.92 -122.75 41.96
CA HIS A 751 -14.73 -122.42 40.78
C HIS A 751 -15.60 -121.18 40.98
N GLN A 752 -16.16 -120.96 42.17
CA GLN A 752 -16.91 -119.74 42.46
C GLN A 752 -16.04 -118.49 42.46
N ARG A 753 -14.74 -118.60 42.80
CA ARG A 753 -13.80 -117.46 42.86
C ARG A 753 -13.06 -117.19 41.55
N GLU A 754 -13.06 -118.14 40.61
CA GLU A 754 -12.41 -118.04 39.30
C GLU A 754 -12.84 -116.81 38.48
N PRO A 755 -14.14 -116.43 38.40
CA PRO A 755 -14.55 -115.21 37.68
C PRO A 755 -13.96 -113.93 38.29
N SER A 756 -13.88 -113.85 39.62
CA SER A 756 -13.32 -112.68 40.32
C SER A 756 -11.81 -112.54 40.11
N PHE A 757 -11.11 -113.66 40.04
CA PHE A 757 -9.69 -113.72 39.69
C PHE A 757 -9.45 -113.22 38.25
N LEU A 758 -10.22 -113.72 37.27
CA LEU A 758 -10.09 -113.32 35.86
C LEU A 758 -10.45 -111.84 35.63
N ALA A 759 -11.50 -111.35 36.30
CA ALA A 759 -11.87 -109.94 36.24
C ALA A 759 -10.75 -109.03 36.78
N MET A 760 -10.16 -109.39 37.93
CA MET A 760 -9.02 -108.67 38.49
C MET A 760 -7.80 -108.68 37.56
N LYS A 761 -7.51 -109.83 36.96
CA LYS A 761 -6.40 -110.00 36.01
C LYS A 761 -6.58 -109.11 34.78
N THR A 762 -7.79 -109.06 34.23
CA THR A 762 -8.12 -108.22 33.08
C THR A 762 -8.00 -106.74 33.44
N GLN A 763 -8.63 -106.29 34.53
CA GLN A 763 -8.58 -104.91 34.99
C GLN A 763 -7.15 -104.43 35.27
N CYS A 764 -6.32 -105.26 35.90
CA CYS A 764 -4.92 -104.93 36.19
C CYS A 764 -4.06 -104.92 34.90
N SER A 765 -4.30 -105.82 33.95
CA SER A 765 -3.57 -105.85 32.67
C SER A 765 -3.87 -104.62 31.81
N GLU A 766 -5.13 -104.20 31.74
CA GLU A 766 -5.54 -102.98 31.04
C GLU A 766 -4.86 -101.73 31.64
N GLN A 767 -4.78 -101.65 32.97
CA GLN A 767 -4.11 -100.53 33.65
C GLN A 767 -2.59 -100.53 33.43
N ILE A 768 -1.95 -101.70 33.38
CA ILE A 768 -0.53 -101.83 33.02
C ILE A 768 -0.29 -101.40 31.56
N GLU A 769 -1.17 -101.74 30.63
CA GLU A 769 -1.07 -101.29 29.24
C GLU A 769 -1.27 -99.77 29.11
N LEU A 770 -2.26 -99.21 29.79
CA LEU A 770 -2.49 -97.76 29.84
C LEU A 770 -1.28 -97.03 30.43
N ALA A 771 -0.71 -97.52 31.53
CA ALA A 771 0.50 -96.97 32.13
C ALA A 771 1.71 -97.03 31.18
N LYS A 772 1.85 -98.12 30.40
CA LYS A 772 2.91 -98.28 29.39
C LYS A 772 2.75 -97.33 28.21
N GLN A 773 1.53 -97.12 27.73
CA GLN A 773 1.22 -96.20 26.61
C GLN A 773 1.55 -94.74 26.96
N GLN A 774 1.45 -94.36 28.23
CA GLN A 774 1.79 -93.01 28.69
C GLN A 774 3.27 -92.78 28.98
N ASN A 775 4.05 -93.85 29.07
CA ASN A 775 5.49 -93.80 29.34
C ASN A 775 6.33 -93.21 28.18
N LEU A 776 5.68 -92.72 27.10
CA LEU A 776 6.33 -91.90 26.09
C LEU A 776 6.63 -90.46 26.57
N ASN A 777 5.96 -89.95 27.61
CA ASN A 777 6.05 -88.53 27.96
C ASN A 777 6.45 -88.19 29.42
N SER A 778 6.44 -89.12 30.38
CA SER A 778 6.76 -88.77 31.78
C SER A 778 7.34 -89.92 32.63
N GLY A 779 8.67 -89.92 32.80
CA GLY A 779 9.40 -90.29 34.03
C GLY A 779 9.34 -91.73 34.58
N GLN A 780 10.46 -92.15 35.18
CA GLN A 780 10.75 -93.46 35.78
C GLN A 780 9.68 -94.03 36.76
N GLU A 781 8.77 -93.22 37.31
CA GLU A 781 7.78 -93.65 38.31
C GLU A 781 6.54 -94.37 37.74
N ALA A 782 6.17 -94.14 36.47
CA ALA A 782 5.11 -94.93 35.82
C ALA A 782 5.56 -96.38 35.55
N SER A 783 6.86 -96.57 35.30
CA SER A 783 7.49 -97.89 35.18
C SER A 783 7.38 -98.68 36.48
N THR A 784 7.64 -98.04 37.63
CA THR A 784 7.65 -98.75 38.93
C THR A 784 6.26 -99.19 39.39
N LEU A 785 5.20 -98.42 39.10
CA LEU A 785 3.82 -98.85 39.39
C LEU A 785 3.39 -99.99 38.46
N ALA A 786 3.65 -99.87 37.16
CA ALA A 786 3.37 -100.93 36.20
C ALA A 786 4.13 -102.22 36.55
N GLU A 787 5.39 -102.10 36.95
CA GLU A 787 6.22 -103.20 37.47
C GLU A 787 5.64 -103.79 38.76
N MET A 788 5.19 -102.96 39.71
CA MET A 788 4.57 -103.41 40.97
C MET A 788 3.27 -104.18 40.71
N HIS A 789 2.37 -103.64 39.87
CA HIS A 789 1.13 -104.31 39.49
C HIS A 789 1.41 -105.59 38.69
N GLN A 790 2.41 -105.57 37.79
CA GLN A 790 2.84 -106.74 37.03
C GLN A 790 3.44 -107.82 37.94
N GLN A 791 4.23 -107.44 38.95
CA GLN A 791 4.76 -108.35 39.96
C GLN A 791 3.64 -108.98 40.81
N ARG A 792 2.70 -108.18 41.30
CA ARG A 792 1.56 -108.67 42.09
C ARG A 792 0.63 -109.57 41.27
N LEU A 793 0.42 -109.25 39.99
CA LEU A 793 -0.38 -110.09 39.08
C LEU A 793 0.31 -111.42 38.78
N ALA A 794 1.63 -111.41 38.59
CA ALA A 794 2.42 -112.64 38.44
C ALA A 794 2.37 -113.50 39.72
N GLU A 795 2.46 -112.88 40.89
CA GLU A 795 2.31 -113.58 42.17
C GLU A 795 0.89 -114.14 42.34
N LEU A 796 -0.13 -113.39 41.95
CA LEU A 796 -1.53 -113.81 42.00
C LEU A 796 -1.78 -115.03 41.08
N ASP A 797 -1.27 -114.98 39.86
CA ASP A 797 -1.28 -116.10 38.91
C ASP A 797 -0.60 -117.33 39.52
N THR A 798 0.61 -117.15 40.06
CA THR A 798 1.40 -118.23 40.66
C THR A 798 0.63 -118.91 41.80
N ARG A 799 0.15 -118.13 42.78
CA ARG A 799 -0.61 -118.61 43.94
C ARG A 799 -1.91 -119.32 43.54
N TRP A 800 -2.61 -118.81 42.54
CA TRP A 800 -3.82 -119.45 42.01
C TRP A 800 -3.52 -120.82 41.41
N THR A 801 -2.47 -120.92 40.59
CA THR A 801 -2.04 -122.21 40.03
C THR A 801 -1.53 -123.18 41.09
N GLU A 802 -0.74 -122.71 42.06
CA GLU A 802 -0.26 -123.52 43.19
C GLU A 802 -1.44 -124.12 43.96
N LEU A 803 -2.45 -123.31 44.28
CA LEU A 803 -3.61 -123.74 45.06
C LEU A 803 -4.41 -124.81 44.31
N LYS A 804 -4.65 -124.60 43.01
CA LYS A 804 -5.35 -125.55 42.15
C LYS A 804 -4.58 -126.87 42.04
N GLN A 805 -3.28 -126.82 41.80
CA GLN A 805 -2.43 -128.02 41.69
C GLN A 805 -2.32 -128.78 43.01
N ALA A 806 -2.15 -128.09 44.13
CA ALA A 806 -2.10 -128.70 45.44
C ALA A 806 -3.44 -129.39 45.79
N ALA A 807 -4.57 -128.74 45.47
CA ALA A 807 -5.89 -129.31 45.71
C ALA A 807 -6.13 -130.55 44.83
N GLU A 808 -5.71 -130.50 43.56
CA GLU A 808 -5.80 -131.62 42.61
C GLU A 808 -4.92 -132.80 43.03
N GLY A 809 -3.67 -132.53 43.43
CA GLY A 809 -2.74 -133.54 43.92
C GLY A 809 -3.26 -134.22 45.18
N ARG A 810 -3.81 -133.44 46.12
CA ARG A 810 -4.40 -133.97 47.35
C ARG A 810 -5.63 -134.84 47.08
N ARG A 811 -6.53 -134.42 46.19
CA ARG A 811 -7.69 -135.21 45.78
C ARG A 811 -7.25 -136.53 45.16
N LEU A 812 -6.31 -136.50 44.21
CA LEU A 812 -5.82 -137.68 43.51
C LEU A 812 -5.16 -138.68 44.48
N GLN A 813 -4.39 -138.17 45.45
CA GLN A 813 -3.79 -138.99 46.49
C GLN A 813 -4.88 -139.72 47.31
N LEU A 814 -5.91 -139.01 47.76
CA LEU A 814 -7.01 -139.61 48.52
C LEU A 814 -7.84 -140.61 47.69
N GLU A 815 -8.09 -140.31 46.40
CA GLU A 815 -8.77 -141.20 45.46
C GLU A 815 -7.98 -142.50 45.20
N THR A 816 -6.65 -142.42 45.25
CA THR A 816 -5.75 -143.57 45.08
C THR A 816 -5.71 -144.44 46.33
N ILE A 817 -5.65 -143.82 47.52
CA ILE A 817 -5.55 -144.53 48.80
C ILE A 817 -6.88 -145.21 49.18
N LEU A 818 -8.03 -144.58 48.90
CA LEU A 818 -9.35 -145.11 49.29
C LEU A 818 -9.58 -146.58 48.87
N PRO A 819 -9.44 -146.98 47.59
CA PRO A 819 -9.69 -148.37 47.18
C PRO A 819 -8.68 -149.34 47.79
N LEU A 820 -7.43 -148.90 48.01
CA LEU A 820 -6.40 -149.71 48.66
C LEU A 820 -6.73 -149.94 50.13
N ALA A 821 -7.16 -148.89 50.83
CA ALA A 821 -7.59 -148.96 52.22
C ALA A 821 -8.79 -149.91 52.37
N GLU A 822 -9.82 -149.76 51.53
CA GLU A 822 -11.00 -150.63 51.56
C GLU A 822 -10.63 -152.09 51.32
N ARG A 823 -9.82 -152.35 50.30
CA ARG A 823 -9.36 -153.71 49.99
C ARG A 823 -8.55 -154.30 51.14
N PHE A 824 -7.61 -153.55 51.72
CA PHE A 824 -6.82 -153.99 52.86
C PHE A 824 -7.69 -154.36 54.05
N TRP A 825 -8.61 -153.49 54.48
CA TRP A 825 -9.45 -153.77 55.65
C TRP A 825 -10.38 -154.96 55.43
N ILE A 826 -10.90 -155.16 54.21
CA ILE A 826 -11.67 -156.37 53.85
C ILE A 826 -10.79 -157.62 53.92
N GLN A 827 -9.58 -157.57 53.34
CA GLN A 827 -8.65 -158.70 53.35
C GLN A 827 -8.17 -159.05 54.77
N LEU A 828 -7.90 -158.05 55.60
CA LEU A 828 -7.50 -158.23 57.00
C LEU A 828 -8.61 -158.90 57.80
N ASP A 829 -9.86 -158.44 57.68
CA ASP A 829 -11.01 -159.03 58.38
C ASP A 829 -11.25 -160.48 57.92
N LEU A 830 -11.25 -160.73 56.61
CA LEU A 830 -11.38 -162.09 56.05
C LEU A 830 -10.26 -163.02 56.54
N ALA A 831 -9.01 -162.55 56.55
CA ALA A 831 -7.86 -163.32 57.03
C ALA A 831 -7.97 -163.60 58.54
N GLN A 832 -8.34 -162.62 59.36
CA GLN A 832 -8.55 -162.83 60.79
C GLN A 832 -9.65 -163.87 61.06
N GLN A 833 -10.77 -163.78 60.35
CA GLN A 833 -11.86 -164.74 60.46
C GLN A 833 -11.42 -166.14 60.02
N SER A 834 -10.66 -166.26 58.92
CA SER A 834 -10.14 -167.55 58.46
C SER A 834 -9.14 -168.16 59.45
N VAL A 835 -8.28 -167.36 60.08
CA VAL A 835 -7.35 -167.81 61.15
C VAL A 835 -8.12 -168.33 62.36
N VAL A 836 -9.18 -167.64 62.78
CA VAL A 836 -10.04 -168.09 63.89
C VAL A 836 -10.78 -169.38 63.54
N GLN A 837 -11.33 -169.48 62.33
CA GLN A 837 -12.05 -170.67 61.87
C GLN A 837 -11.12 -171.90 61.78
N ILE A 838 -9.96 -171.78 61.15
CA ILE A 838 -9.03 -172.91 61.01
C ILE A 838 -8.44 -173.34 62.35
N ARG A 839 -8.27 -172.39 63.29
CA ARG A 839 -7.93 -172.67 64.68
C ARG A 839 -9.03 -173.49 65.36
N GLN A 840 -10.29 -173.08 65.28
CA GLN A 840 -11.42 -173.84 65.85
C GLN A 840 -11.53 -175.26 65.25
N GLN A 841 -11.35 -175.39 63.94
CA GLN A 841 -11.35 -176.70 63.27
C GLN A 841 -10.19 -177.59 63.74
N THR A 842 -9.02 -176.99 64.00
CA THR A 842 -7.83 -177.68 64.54
C THR A 842 -8.04 -178.11 65.99
N ASP A 843 -8.66 -177.27 66.82
CA ASP A 843 -8.97 -177.58 68.21
C ASP A 843 -9.99 -178.72 68.31
N GLN A 844 -11.03 -178.69 67.46
CA GLN A 844 -12.00 -179.79 67.34
C GLN A 844 -11.34 -181.10 66.89
N PHE A 845 -10.40 -181.03 65.96
CA PHE A 845 -9.60 -182.19 65.54
C PHE A 845 -8.76 -182.74 66.71
N GLY A 846 -8.11 -181.87 67.49
CA GLY A 846 -7.35 -182.26 68.68
C GLY A 846 -8.21 -182.89 69.79
N MET A 847 -9.43 -182.38 70.03
CA MET A 847 -10.35 -182.97 71.02
C MET A 847 -10.91 -184.33 70.58
N ASN A 848 -11.29 -184.46 69.31
CA ASN A 848 -11.71 -185.75 68.76
C ASN A 848 -10.56 -186.79 68.74
N ALA A 849 -9.30 -186.33 68.78
CA ALA A 849 -8.15 -187.23 68.88
C ALA A 849 -8.00 -187.88 70.28
N ALA A 850 -8.47 -187.21 71.34
CA ALA A 850 -8.27 -187.61 72.74
C ALA A 850 -9.45 -188.37 73.39
N ALA A 851 -10.62 -188.43 72.74
CA ALA A 851 -11.88 -188.83 73.40
C ALA A 851 -12.33 -190.30 73.22
N GLU A 852 -11.68 -191.15 72.41
CA GLU A 852 -12.17 -192.52 72.14
C GLU A 852 -11.18 -193.62 72.57
N ASP A 853 -11.47 -194.21 73.74
CA ASP A 853 -10.96 -195.52 74.18
C ASP A 853 -11.99 -196.61 73.84
N LEU A 854 -11.49 -197.76 73.36
CA LEU A 854 -12.11 -199.09 73.35
C LEU A 854 -13.34 -199.27 72.42
N PHE A 855 -13.14 -199.95 71.27
CA PHE A 855 -13.88 -201.17 70.84
C PHE A 855 -13.93 -201.49 69.33
N ASP A 856 -13.27 -200.77 68.41
CA ASP A 856 -13.26 -201.18 66.98
C ASP A 856 -11.92 -200.97 66.23
N SER A 857 -11.70 -201.78 65.17
CA SER A 857 -10.43 -202.05 64.47
C SER A 857 -9.55 -200.82 64.05
N PRO A 858 -8.22 -200.83 64.30
CA PRO A 858 -7.31 -199.66 64.21
C PRO A 858 -7.05 -199.08 62.81
N VAL A 859 -7.39 -199.76 61.71
CA VAL A 859 -7.01 -199.33 60.34
C VAL A 859 -7.97 -198.26 59.77
N LYS A 860 -9.27 -198.35 60.02
CA LYS A 860 -10.25 -197.36 59.51
C LYS A 860 -10.11 -196.00 60.19
N GLN A 861 -9.79 -195.98 61.48
CA GLN A 861 -9.63 -194.76 62.27
C GLN A 861 -8.41 -193.93 61.82
N LEU A 862 -7.29 -194.60 61.49
CA LEU A 862 -6.10 -193.92 60.96
C LEU A 862 -6.37 -193.28 59.59
N GLN A 863 -7.10 -193.96 58.71
CA GLN A 863 -7.39 -193.47 57.36
C GLN A 863 -8.39 -192.29 57.36
N GLN A 864 -9.36 -192.29 58.28
CA GLN A 864 -10.27 -191.17 58.49
C GLN A 864 -9.56 -189.95 59.10
N ARG A 865 -8.64 -190.16 60.06
CA ARG A 865 -7.79 -189.10 60.60
C ARG A 865 -6.86 -188.50 59.54
N GLN A 866 -6.31 -189.32 58.64
CA GLN A 866 -5.44 -188.85 57.57
C GLN A 866 -6.20 -187.96 56.56
N ASN A 867 -7.43 -188.32 56.19
CA ASN A 867 -8.27 -187.49 55.33
C ASN A 867 -8.68 -186.16 55.98
N GLN A 868 -9.00 -186.17 57.27
CA GLN A 868 -9.32 -184.94 58.02
C GLN A 868 -8.09 -184.03 58.17
N LEU A 869 -6.91 -184.61 58.42
CA LEU A 869 -5.65 -183.86 58.50
C LEU A 869 -5.27 -183.27 57.13
N GLN A 870 -5.56 -183.96 56.03
CA GLN A 870 -5.36 -183.44 54.68
C GLN A 870 -6.35 -182.31 54.31
N SER A 871 -7.61 -182.39 54.77
CA SER A 871 -8.57 -181.29 54.66
C SER A 871 -8.15 -180.06 55.48
N LEU A 872 -7.62 -180.26 56.69
CA LEU A 872 -7.05 -179.19 57.52
C LEU A 872 -5.82 -178.58 56.86
N GLN A 873 -4.93 -179.39 56.27
CA GLN A 873 -3.77 -178.89 55.53
C GLN A 873 -4.16 -178.00 54.34
N ASN A 874 -5.22 -178.37 53.61
CA ASN A 874 -5.75 -177.53 52.53
C ASN A 874 -6.34 -176.21 53.07
N GLY A 875 -7.12 -176.26 54.17
CA GLY A 875 -7.64 -175.06 54.82
C GLY A 875 -6.55 -174.16 55.41
N ILE A 876 -5.44 -174.74 55.90
CA ILE A 876 -4.24 -174.01 56.33
C ILE A 876 -3.57 -173.33 55.14
N ALA A 877 -3.49 -173.99 53.98
CA ALA A 877 -2.93 -173.38 52.77
C ALA A 877 -3.77 -172.20 52.26
N GLU A 878 -5.10 -172.33 52.24
CA GLU A 878 -6.02 -171.24 51.89
C GLU A 878 -5.95 -170.08 52.90
N CYS A 879 -5.91 -170.38 54.20
CA CYS A 879 -5.77 -169.37 55.24
C CYS A 879 -4.40 -168.67 55.16
N SER A 880 -3.32 -169.42 54.91
CA SER A 880 -1.98 -168.86 54.67
C SER A 880 -1.98 -167.90 53.48
N GLN A 881 -2.68 -168.24 52.40
CA GLN A 881 -2.81 -167.37 51.24
C GLN A 881 -3.59 -166.10 51.59
N GLY A 882 -4.65 -166.20 52.38
CA GLY A 882 -5.41 -165.05 52.90
C GLY A 882 -4.56 -164.12 53.77
N VAL A 883 -3.76 -164.68 54.70
CA VAL A 883 -2.82 -163.91 55.54
C VAL A 883 -1.76 -163.21 54.67
N GLN A 884 -1.19 -163.90 53.67
CA GLN A 884 -0.24 -163.29 52.73
C GLN A 884 -0.87 -162.17 51.90
N GLN A 885 -2.12 -162.33 51.47
CA GLN A 885 -2.86 -161.29 50.73
C GLN A 885 -3.11 -160.06 51.61
N ALA A 886 -3.49 -160.24 52.88
CA ALA A 886 -3.66 -159.12 53.80
C ALA A 886 -2.33 -158.37 54.03
N HIS A 887 -1.20 -159.08 54.17
CA HIS A 887 0.14 -158.48 54.25
C HIS A 887 0.52 -157.71 52.99
N PHE A 888 0.25 -158.27 51.82
CA PHE A 888 0.49 -157.59 50.54
C PHE A 888 -0.36 -156.33 50.40
N GLY A 889 -1.67 -156.43 50.70
CA GLY A 889 -2.58 -155.29 50.67
C GLY A 889 -2.20 -154.19 51.68
N GLY A 890 -1.70 -154.55 52.86
CA GLY A 890 -1.24 -153.58 53.84
C GLY A 890 0.11 -152.95 53.49
N LEU A 891 1.02 -153.68 52.82
CA LEU A 891 2.25 -153.10 52.24
C LEU A 891 1.94 -152.11 51.12
N GLU A 892 1.04 -152.46 50.21
CA GLU A 892 0.58 -151.56 49.15
C GLU A 892 -0.09 -150.31 49.72
N LEU A 893 -0.94 -150.46 50.75
CA LEU A 893 -1.54 -149.32 51.44
C LEU A 893 -0.49 -148.44 52.13
N CYS A 894 0.49 -149.03 52.81
CA CYS A 894 1.57 -148.26 53.44
C CYS A 894 2.42 -147.50 52.41
N ASN A 895 2.67 -148.08 51.23
CA ASN A 895 3.42 -147.39 50.16
C ASN A 895 2.70 -146.16 49.63
N GLU A 896 1.37 -146.12 49.64
CA GLU A 896 0.62 -144.92 49.23
C GLU A 896 0.39 -143.93 50.38
N LEU A 897 0.63 -144.35 51.63
CA LEU A 897 0.60 -143.51 52.84
C LEU A 897 1.96 -142.83 53.15
N LEU A 898 2.82 -142.64 52.15
CA LEU A 898 4.10 -141.95 52.31
C LEU A 898 3.90 -140.54 52.89
N GLY A 899 4.57 -140.26 54.00
CA GLY A 899 4.41 -139.01 54.77
C GLY A 899 3.36 -139.06 55.89
N ALA A 900 2.67 -140.19 56.05
CA ALA A 900 1.73 -140.44 57.15
C ALA A 900 2.26 -141.55 58.08
N GLU A 901 3.38 -141.29 58.76
CA GLU A 901 4.10 -142.31 59.55
C GLU A 901 3.22 -142.97 60.64
N GLU A 902 2.35 -142.18 61.29
CA GLU A 902 1.41 -142.69 62.28
C GLU A 902 0.38 -143.67 61.68
N GLU A 903 -0.11 -143.37 60.46
CA GLU A 903 -1.08 -144.21 59.75
C GLU A 903 -0.42 -145.47 59.17
N GLN A 904 0.82 -145.38 58.69
CA GLN A 904 1.61 -146.55 58.29
C GLN A 904 1.88 -147.47 59.49
N SER A 905 2.26 -146.90 60.64
CA SER A 905 2.46 -147.65 61.88
C SER A 905 1.17 -148.33 62.35
N PHE A 906 0.03 -147.64 62.22
CA PHE A 906 -1.29 -148.20 62.54
C PHE A 906 -1.62 -149.44 61.68
N VAL A 907 -1.44 -149.37 60.36
CA VAL A 907 -1.63 -150.51 59.45
C VAL A 907 -0.68 -151.66 59.78
N GLN A 908 0.60 -151.35 60.02
CA GLN A 908 1.62 -152.34 60.39
C GLN A 908 1.31 -153.04 61.72
N GLN A 909 0.78 -152.33 62.72
CA GLN A 909 0.38 -152.92 63.99
C GLN A 909 -0.74 -153.96 63.82
N HIS A 910 -1.72 -153.67 62.96
CA HIS A 910 -2.79 -154.61 62.62
C HIS A 910 -2.28 -155.85 61.86
N LEU A 911 -1.35 -155.65 60.93
CA LEU A 911 -0.67 -156.76 60.25
C LEU A 911 0.15 -157.61 61.22
N ALA A 912 0.91 -157.00 62.12
CA ALA A 912 1.70 -157.71 63.13
C ALA A 912 0.81 -158.53 64.08
N ALA A 913 -0.36 -157.99 64.45
CA ALA A 913 -1.34 -158.71 65.24
C ALA A 913 -1.91 -159.94 64.50
N LEU A 914 -2.24 -159.81 63.21
CA LEU A 914 -2.67 -160.93 62.37
C LEU A 914 -1.57 -162.00 62.25
N GLN A 915 -0.33 -161.59 61.98
CA GLN A 915 0.81 -162.49 61.89
C GLN A 915 1.05 -163.24 63.20
N ALA A 916 0.99 -162.55 64.35
CA ALA A 916 1.13 -163.19 65.65
C ALA A 916 0.02 -164.23 65.92
N GLN A 917 -1.23 -163.93 65.53
CA GLN A 917 -2.34 -164.88 65.64
C GLN A 917 -2.12 -166.12 64.76
N TRP A 918 -1.60 -165.91 63.54
CA TRP A 918 -1.27 -166.95 62.59
C TRP A 918 -0.12 -167.83 63.06
N ASP A 919 0.98 -167.25 63.53
CA ASP A 919 2.14 -167.98 64.06
C ASP A 919 1.77 -168.79 65.31
N ALA A 920 0.97 -168.18 66.20
CA ALA A 920 0.44 -168.88 67.37
C ALA A 920 -0.49 -170.04 66.96
N PHE A 921 -1.21 -169.92 65.85
CA PHE A 921 -2.03 -171.00 65.31
C PHE A 921 -1.15 -172.12 64.75
N LEU A 922 -0.12 -171.81 63.96
CA LEU A 922 0.82 -172.79 63.41
C LEU A 922 1.58 -173.53 64.51
N ALA A 923 1.98 -172.85 65.58
CA ALA A 923 2.60 -173.46 66.76
C ALA A 923 1.63 -174.46 67.44
N HIS A 924 0.35 -174.08 67.58
CA HIS A 924 -0.67 -174.95 68.15
C HIS A 924 -0.94 -176.18 67.26
N PHE A 925 -1.08 -175.98 65.95
CA PHE A 925 -1.26 -177.05 64.98
C PHE A 925 -0.06 -178.01 64.95
N THR A 926 1.17 -177.51 65.00
CA THR A 926 2.38 -178.36 65.04
C THR A 926 2.51 -179.15 66.34
N GLN A 927 2.08 -178.59 67.49
CA GLN A 927 1.99 -179.33 68.75
C GLN A 927 0.95 -180.47 68.68
N ILE A 928 -0.24 -180.21 68.14
CA ILE A 928 -1.26 -181.25 67.91
C ILE A 928 -0.76 -182.29 66.90
N SER A 929 -0.15 -181.88 65.79
CA SER A 929 0.36 -182.80 64.78
C SER A 929 1.53 -183.66 65.28
N SER A 930 2.43 -183.09 66.08
CA SER A 930 3.59 -183.81 66.63
C SER A 930 3.18 -184.78 67.73
N SER A 931 2.28 -184.37 68.64
CA SER A 931 1.67 -185.29 69.61
C SER A 931 0.90 -186.42 68.93
N LEU A 932 0.19 -186.15 67.83
CA LEU A 932 -0.45 -187.19 67.03
C LEU A 932 0.57 -188.13 66.37
N SER A 933 1.67 -187.60 65.83
CA SER A 933 2.74 -188.42 65.24
C SER A 933 3.45 -189.31 66.27
N LEU A 934 3.61 -188.82 67.51
CA LEU A 934 4.11 -189.57 68.65
C LEU A 934 3.13 -190.66 69.09
N ALA A 935 1.83 -190.36 69.16
CA ALA A 935 0.78 -191.33 69.47
C ALA A 935 0.68 -192.43 68.40
N VAL A 936 0.78 -192.08 67.12
CA VAL A 936 0.81 -193.04 66.01
C VAL A 936 2.07 -193.91 66.06
N ASN A 937 3.25 -193.33 66.36
CA ASN A 937 4.49 -194.10 66.48
C ASN A 937 4.53 -195.02 67.72
N GLN A 938 3.95 -194.61 68.86
CA GLN A 938 3.83 -195.45 70.06
C GLN A 938 2.80 -196.58 69.90
N ALA A 939 1.77 -196.42 69.08
CA ALA A 939 0.83 -197.49 68.73
C ALA A 939 1.38 -198.47 67.67
N SER A 940 2.51 -198.14 67.04
CA SER A 940 3.18 -198.94 65.98
C SER A 940 4.35 -199.80 66.49
N SER A 941 4.69 -199.71 67.78
CA SER A 941 5.65 -200.58 68.51
C SER A 941 4.93 -201.41 69.55
#